data_AF-A0AAU5WY43-F1
#
_entry.id   AF-A0AAU5WY43-F1
#
_cell.length_a   1.000
_cell.length_b   1.000
_cell.length_c   1.000
_cell.angle_alpha   90.00
_cell.angle_beta   90.00
_cell.angle_gamma   90.00
#
_symmetry.space_group_name_H-M   'P 1'
#
loop_
_entity.id
_entity.type
_entity.pdbx_description
1 polymer ?
#
loop_
_entity_poly.entity_id
_entity_poly.type
_entity_poly.pdbx_seq_one_letter_code
_entity_poly.pdbx_strand_id
1 'polypeptide(L)'
;MTALIWSQLRRRFGRALALAAGILVAATSFTLLTSAVRTSRAETVGTVNANARSAYDILVRPPGTTTELERQKGLVEADFLSGIFGGITLDQYEKIKNLPQLDVAAPIANIGYIPLKSTIKIDVSAFVDGTAPAQLLRLRPALSAGLSRYPVADQYVYLTRTDPIKVVGNPGGFYYDLQRETAPGGKYWVCWYYNRDAAGVTGKDGGPLTSLDDLDREGRPKTPFTAATRSRLTCQAGPNHAYAEIPTVFPVLLSAIDPVQEDRLVGLHGAVTSGRMLTASDKPYWGPDTVAQELVDGQRNLHVPVLLSDHVMSSGRLTATVERLDSGDPRRLPARLGGPGARAFVDGLHGTPVGQASADLADAYDNTDLAVAAWSTGAYMTVGPVRYRSSAGGFTAVPRPPADPHMWFIPDDEDWLPAPEENTGTQFRDVTGWTSTRCALENTCGGTPDDSRTETPILRFVGRFDSAKVHGFSALSRVPMETYESPQVTGADAATRAALGDRPLRPDRNLGGYLSQPPTMLTTLSSAAAMTMSRHNPSVQDKAPVSAIRIRVAGVTGVDPVSRARVNAAVAAIHRACPTLDIDVTVGSSPAPQTVILPGNAKVSEGWTSKGVALRILRGVDTKSAVLFVLVLVVCGIFLGQSALASVRSRRTEIGILRCLGWRTRDIFIAILGELLAVGLIAGALGSLLAYGLGALLHLHTRPLHAALVLPVAVLLALAAGALPAWRATRVEPLDAVRPPVVPSGRSRPVRSLAGMALRNLTRVPGRTVLGAAGLALGVAAFTILLAVTLAFQGEVTGSLLGNAVVAQARAADYLSVALSLLLGAAGAVDVLVLSQRERAGDLAVLRATGWTSRDLARLTLYEGIGLALLGSLTGSVLGVGVIAALGSDLLGGHILMLVAAGLIGALAALLLITATLVIPIRALNRIAPASLLAAR
;
A
#
# COMPACT_ATOMS: atom_id res chain seq x y z
N MET A 1 21.25 29.33 -56.96
CA MET A 1 21.50 28.38 -55.86
C MET A 1 20.52 27.20 -55.86
N THR A 2 19.20 27.44 -55.82
CA THR A 2 18.16 26.40 -55.71
C THR A 2 18.16 25.39 -56.86
N ALA A 3 18.34 25.83 -58.10
CA ALA A 3 18.46 24.95 -59.27
C ALA A 3 19.70 24.03 -59.21
N LEU A 4 20.79 24.49 -58.58
CA LEU A 4 21.99 23.68 -58.37
C LEU A 4 21.73 22.59 -57.33
N ILE A 5 21.11 22.93 -56.20
CA ILE A 5 20.74 21.98 -55.15
C ILE A 5 19.83 20.87 -55.72
N TRP A 6 18.83 21.24 -56.52
CA TRP A 6 17.90 20.28 -57.12
C TRP A 6 18.57 19.37 -58.17
N SER A 7 19.45 19.92 -59.02
CA SER A 7 20.18 19.13 -60.02
C SER A 7 21.19 18.15 -59.40
N GLN A 8 21.81 18.53 -58.28
CA GLN A 8 22.69 17.67 -57.48
C GLN A 8 21.93 16.49 -56.87
N LEU A 9 20.77 16.75 -56.25
CA LEU A 9 19.88 15.73 -55.68
C LEU A 9 19.45 14.70 -56.75
N ARG A 10 19.15 15.16 -57.96
CA ARG A 10 18.66 14.31 -59.05
C ARG A 10 19.75 13.43 -59.69
N ARG A 11 20.97 13.96 -59.88
CA ARG A 11 22.08 13.21 -60.51
C ARG A 11 22.70 12.15 -59.60
N ARG A 12 22.57 12.27 -58.28
CA ARG A 12 23.15 11.33 -57.30
C ARG A 12 22.09 10.74 -56.38
N PHE A 13 20.96 10.34 -56.98
CA PHE A 13 19.79 9.83 -56.29
C PHE A 13 20.12 8.76 -55.24
N GLY A 14 20.97 7.78 -55.54
CA GLY A 14 21.30 6.71 -54.58
C GLY A 14 21.98 7.18 -53.28
N ARG A 15 22.74 8.28 -53.30
CA ARG A 15 23.40 8.83 -52.10
C ARG A 15 22.48 9.76 -51.32
N ALA A 16 21.74 10.60 -52.04
CA ALA A 16 20.69 11.42 -51.44
C ALA A 16 19.63 10.54 -50.78
N LEU A 17 19.27 9.41 -51.39
CA LEU A 17 18.34 8.41 -50.85
C LEU A 17 18.89 7.74 -49.58
N ALA A 18 20.18 7.38 -49.53
CA ALA A 18 20.77 6.79 -48.33
C ALA A 18 20.79 7.77 -47.14
N LEU A 19 21.13 9.04 -47.40
CA LEU A 19 21.12 10.09 -46.38
C LEU A 19 19.69 10.45 -45.95
N ALA A 20 18.75 10.50 -46.90
CA ALA A 20 17.33 10.68 -46.63
C ALA A 20 16.75 9.49 -45.83
N ALA A 21 17.14 8.25 -46.14
CA ALA A 21 16.73 7.07 -45.39
C ALA A 21 17.29 7.07 -43.96
N GLY A 22 18.54 7.47 -43.77
CA GLY A 22 19.12 7.66 -42.44
C GLY A 22 18.37 8.72 -41.63
N ILE A 23 18.11 9.89 -42.21
CA ILE A 23 17.34 10.96 -41.54
C ILE A 23 15.89 10.49 -41.28
N LEU A 24 15.26 9.77 -42.20
CA LEU A 24 13.93 9.21 -42.04
C LEU A 24 13.89 8.22 -40.87
N VAL A 25 14.84 7.29 -40.78
CA VAL A 25 14.96 6.33 -39.67
C VAL A 25 15.18 7.05 -38.35
N ALA A 26 16.07 8.04 -38.30
CA ALA A 26 16.33 8.81 -37.09
C ALA A 26 15.13 9.66 -36.66
N ALA A 27 14.47 10.36 -37.58
CA ALA A 27 13.29 11.18 -37.30
C ALA A 27 12.09 10.31 -36.88
N THR A 28 11.87 9.19 -37.55
CA THR A 28 10.81 8.23 -37.20
C THR A 28 11.09 7.61 -35.84
N SER A 29 12.33 7.15 -35.58
CA SER A 29 12.73 6.58 -34.29
C SER A 29 12.56 7.60 -33.17
N PHE A 30 13.09 8.82 -33.33
CA PHE A 30 12.92 9.93 -32.38
C PHE A 30 11.44 10.19 -32.07
N THR A 31 10.58 10.16 -33.07
CA THR A 31 9.15 10.42 -32.90
C THR A 31 8.45 9.27 -32.17
N LEU A 32 8.70 8.03 -32.56
CA LEU A 32 8.14 6.84 -31.90
C LEU A 32 8.59 6.77 -30.43
N LEU A 33 9.89 7.02 -30.19
CA LEU A 33 10.48 7.11 -28.85
C LEU A 33 9.79 8.19 -28.02
N THR A 34 9.71 9.42 -28.54
CA THR A 34 9.11 10.55 -27.84
C THR A 34 7.62 10.32 -27.59
N SER A 35 6.91 9.72 -28.55
CA SER A 35 5.50 9.37 -28.41
C SER A 35 5.31 8.30 -27.36
N ALA A 36 6.07 7.21 -27.40
CA ALA A 36 6.00 6.13 -26.42
C ALA A 36 6.30 6.63 -25.00
N VAL A 37 7.33 7.47 -24.83
CA VAL A 37 7.66 8.08 -23.54
C VAL A 37 6.53 8.99 -23.04
N ARG A 38 5.95 9.83 -23.91
CA ARG A 38 4.84 10.71 -23.54
C ARG A 38 3.56 9.95 -23.22
N THR A 39 3.22 8.92 -23.98
CA THR A 39 2.04 8.08 -23.73
C THR A 39 2.20 7.32 -22.41
N SER A 40 3.35 6.67 -22.19
CA SER A 40 3.65 5.99 -20.93
C SER A 40 3.60 6.93 -19.73
N ARG A 41 4.17 8.14 -19.87
CA ARG A 41 4.07 9.19 -18.85
C ARG A 41 2.61 9.60 -18.60
N ALA A 42 1.83 9.85 -19.65
CA ALA A 42 0.44 10.29 -19.51
C ALA A 42 -0.45 9.23 -18.85
N GLU A 43 -0.27 7.96 -19.23
CA GLU A 43 -0.99 6.82 -18.63
C GLU A 43 -0.57 6.63 -17.17
N THR A 44 0.73 6.68 -16.87
CA THR A 44 1.23 6.59 -15.50
C THR A 44 0.71 7.73 -14.63
N VAL A 45 0.76 8.98 -15.13
CA VAL A 45 0.22 10.15 -14.43
C VAL A 45 -1.30 10.01 -14.26
N GLY A 46 -2.01 9.47 -15.25
CA GLY A 46 -3.44 9.20 -15.18
C GLY A 46 -3.79 8.18 -14.09
N THR A 47 -3.13 7.02 -14.09
CA THR A 47 -3.30 5.98 -13.06
C THR A 47 -2.95 6.49 -11.67
N VAL A 48 -1.84 7.24 -11.54
CA VAL A 48 -1.45 7.86 -10.28
C VAL A 48 -2.50 8.86 -9.84
N ASN A 49 -2.93 9.82 -10.67
CA ASN A 49 -3.92 10.82 -10.27
C ASN A 49 -5.29 10.20 -9.92
N ALA A 50 -5.72 9.18 -10.64
CA ALA A 50 -6.98 8.47 -10.35
C ALA A 50 -6.95 7.75 -8.99
N ASN A 51 -5.76 7.40 -8.48
CA ASN A 51 -5.57 6.64 -7.25
C ASN A 51 -4.68 7.36 -6.22
N ALA A 52 -4.43 8.65 -6.39
CA ALA A 52 -3.53 9.40 -5.51
C ALA A 52 -4.26 9.96 -4.29
N ARG A 53 -5.58 10.10 -4.36
CA ARG A 53 -6.36 10.70 -3.29
C ARG A 53 -6.83 9.60 -2.33
N SER A 54 -6.29 9.61 -1.12
CA SER A 54 -6.69 8.77 0.01
C SER A 54 -8.02 9.24 0.63
N ALA A 55 -8.41 8.60 1.73
CA ALA A 55 -9.58 8.96 2.54
C ALA A 55 -9.63 10.45 2.92
N TYR A 56 -8.46 10.99 3.26
CA TYR A 56 -8.21 12.38 3.59
C TYR A 56 -6.83 12.76 3.04
N ASP A 57 -6.52 14.06 2.97
CA ASP A 57 -5.29 14.57 2.36
C ASP A 57 -4.17 14.78 3.40
N ILE A 58 -4.55 15.12 4.63
CA ILE A 58 -3.66 15.35 5.78
C ILE A 58 -4.23 14.64 7.01
N LEU A 59 -3.36 14.03 7.81
CA LEU A 59 -3.65 13.50 9.14
C LEU A 59 -2.86 14.30 10.16
N VAL A 60 -3.55 14.78 11.20
CA VAL A 60 -2.93 15.44 12.35
C VAL A 60 -3.04 14.53 13.55
N ARG A 61 -1.91 14.27 14.21
CA ARG A 61 -1.80 13.41 15.38
C ARG A 61 -1.20 14.17 16.58
N PRO A 62 -1.45 13.70 17.82
CA PRO A 62 -0.81 14.27 19.00
C PRO A 62 0.72 14.13 18.95
N PRO A 63 1.46 15.03 19.63
CA PRO A 63 2.92 14.96 19.70
C PRO A 63 3.42 13.61 20.20
N GLY A 64 4.40 13.03 19.52
CA GLY A 64 5.11 11.84 19.99
C GLY A 64 4.36 10.52 19.76
N THR A 65 3.21 10.56 19.09
CA THR A 65 2.49 9.35 18.66
C THR A 65 3.09 8.73 17.40
N THR A 66 3.85 9.51 16.62
CA THR A 66 4.60 8.99 15.48
C THR A 66 5.80 8.17 15.93
N THR A 67 5.78 6.87 15.66
CA THR A 67 6.87 5.97 16.06
C THR A 67 8.16 6.26 15.30
N GLU A 68 9.30 5.89 15.88
CA GLU A 68 10.60 6.04 15.20
C GLU A 68 10.65 5.21 13.90
N LEU A 69 9.99 4.05 13.90
CA LEU A 69 9.91 3.19 12.73
C LEU A 69 9.11 3.84 11.58
N GLU A 70 7.97 4.48 11.92
CA GLU A 70 7.17 5.28 10.97
C GLU A 70 7.98 6.43 10.37
N ARG A 71 8.77 7.13 11.19
CA ARG A 71 9.66 8.21 10.75
C ARG A 71 10.76 7.71 9.81
N GLN A 72 11.48 6.65 10.19
CA GLN A 72 12.60 6.13 9.42
C GLN A 72 12.18 5.55 8.06
N LYS A 73 11.04 4.83 8.02
CA LYS A 73 10.57 4.17 6.79
C LYS A 73 9.54 5.00 6.00
N GLY A 74 9.13 6.16 6.50
CA GLY A 74 8.08 6.96 5.89
C GLY A 74 6.74 6.20 5.80
N LEU A 75 6.45 5.39 6.81
CA LEU A 75 5.24 4.58 6.90
C LEU A 75 4.26 5.17 7.93
N VAL A 76 3.00 4.77 7.84
CA VAL A 76 1.98 4.92 8.90
C VAL A 76 1.39 3.53 9.15
N GLU A 77 1.36 3.11 10.40
CA GLU A 77 0.83 1.80 10.82
C GLU A 77 -0.66 1.66 10.47
N ALA A 78 -1.09 0.42 10.23
CA ALA A 78 -2.52 0.12 10.24
C ALA A 78 -3.07 0.27 11.67
N ASP A 79 -4.36 0.54 11.85
CA ASP A 79 -5.00 0.61 13.18
C ASP A 79 -4.45 1.70 14.12
N PHE A 80 -3.67 2.66 13.60
CA PHE A 80 -3.05 3.71 14.42
C PHE A 80 -4.06 4.51 15.26
N LEU A 81 -5.31 4.63 14.78
CA LEU A 81 -6.36 5.37 15.48
C LEU A 81 -6.79 4.67 16.77
N SER A 82 -6.99 3.35 16.75
CA SER A 82 -7.57 2.60 17.86
C SER A 82 -6.65 2.53 19.10
N GLY A 83 -5.38 2.93 18.96
CA GLY A 83 -4.38 2.98 20.04
C GLY A 83 -4.03 4.40 20.55
N ILE A 84 -4.71 5.45 20.08
CA ILE A 84 -4.48 6.83 20.51
C ILE A 84 -5.72 7.34 21.27
N PHE A 85 -5.52 7.80 22.49
CA PHE A 85 -6.56 8.29 23.39
C PHE A 85 -6.24 9.71 23.88
N GLY A 86 -6.70 10.70 23.11
CA GLY A 86 -6.47 12.12 23.37
C GLY A 86 -5.11 12.65 22.93
N GLY A 87 -4.80 13.90 23.33
CA GLY A 87 -3.55 14.61 23.06
C GLY A 87 -3.66 15.85 22.15
N ILE A 88 -4.84 16.11 21.56
CA ILE A 88 -5.17 17.37 20.86
C ILE A 88 -6.31 18.07 21.61
N THR A 89 -6.17 19.37 21.91
CA THR A 89 -7.19 20.16 22.61
C THR A 89 -8.33 20.58 21.68
N LEU A 90 -9.51 20.84 22.24
CA LEU A 90 -10.63 21.39 21.46
C LEU A 90 -10.29 22.76 20.87
N ASP A 91 -9.51 23.59 21.56
CA ASP A 91 -9.02 24.87 21.04
C ASP A 91 -8.09 24.70 19.83
N GLN A 92 -7.20 23.71 19.87
CA GLN A 92 -6.34 23.38 18.72
C GLN A 92 -7.19 22.89 17.54
N TYR A 93 -8.18 22.04 17.81
CA TYR A 93 -9.12 21.59 16.79
C TYR A 93 -9.89 22.75 16.16
N GLU A 94 -10.47 23.66 16.96
CA GLU A 94 -11.21 24.82 16.45
C GLU A 94 -10.31 25.78 15.64
N LYS A 95 -9.06 25.99 16.07
CA LYS A 95 -8.09 26.75 15.27
C LYS A 95 -7.84 26.12 13.90
N ILE A 96 -7.71 24.78 13.86
CA ILE A 96 -7.49 24.04 12.60
C ILE A 96 -8.75 24.06 11.73
N LYS A 97 -9.92 23.77 12.31
CA LYS A 97 -11.22 23.72 11.61
C LYS A 97 -11.52 25.03 10.88
N ASN A 98 -11.16 26.17 11.46
CA ASN A 98 -11.43 27.49 10.91
C ASN A 98 -10.36 27.99 9.90
N LEU A 99 -9.39 27.15 9.52
CA LEU A 99 -8.40 27.49 8.50
C LEU A 99 -9.03 27.53 7.10
N PRO A 100 -8.87 28.64 6.33
CA PRO A 100 -9.51 28.80 5.02
C PRO A 100 -8.95 27.87 3.94
N GLN A 101 -7.80 27.23 4.19
CA GLN A 101 -7.20 26.24 3.28
C GLN A 101 -7.91 24.89 3.34
N LEU A 102 -8.76 24.65 4.35
CA LEU A 102 -9.38 23.36 4.60
C LEU A 102 -10.83 23.36 4.11
N ASP A 103 -11.24 22.22 3.55
CA ASP A 103 -12.62 21.96 3.17
C ASP A 103 -13.35 21.20 4.28
N VAL A 104 -12.68 20.17 4.83
CA VAL A 104 -13.18 19.36 5.94
C VAL A 104 -12.04 19.12 6.92
N ALA A 105 -12.35 19.21 8.20
CA ALA A 105 -11.50 18.81 9.32
C ALA A 105 -12.37 17.99 10.28
N ALA A 106 -12.28 16.66 10.16
CA ALA A 106 -13.08 15.69 10.89
C ALA A 106 -12.25 15.11 12.05
N PRO A 107 -12.51 15.54 13.30
CA PRO A 107 -11.83 15.06 14.48
C PRO A 107 -12.41 13.72 14.92
N ILE A 108 -11.57 12.89 15.50
CA ILE A 108 -12.02 11.73 16.28
C ILE A 108 -11.35 11.76 17.65
N ALA A 109 -12.15 11.58 18.70
CA ALA A 109 -11.74 11.53 20.09
C ALA A 109 -12.12 10.16 20.65
N ASN A 110 -11.21 9.19 20.62
CA ASN A 110 -11.47 7.91 21.25
C ASN A 110 -11.56 8.11 22.75
N ILE A 111 -12.62 7.58 23.37
CA ILE A 111 -12.88 7.74 24.80
C ILE A 111 -12.37 6.51 25.54
N GLY A 112 -12.81 5.32 25.12
CA GLY A 112 -12.49 4.03 25.72
C GLY A 112 -13.43 2.92 25.24
N TYR A 113 -13.06 1.68 25.54
CA TYR A 113 -13.86 0.49 25.33
C TYR A 113 -14.85 0.31 26.47
N ILE A 114 -16.13 0.39 26.15
CA ILE A 114 -17.23 0.20 27.10
C ILE A 114 -17.71 -1.26 27.00
N PRO A 115 -17.75 -1.99 28.11
CA PRO A 115 -18.28 -3.35 28.14
C PRO A 115 -19.79 -3.37 27.87
N LEU A 116 -20.19 -4.09 26.82
CA LEU A 116 -21.56 -4.49 26.53
C LEU A 116 -21.82 -5.88 27.11
N LYS A 117 -22.76 -5.98 28.06
CA LYS A 117 -23.23 -7.24 28.63
C LYS A 117 -24.25 -7.88 27.66
N SER A 118 -23.98 -9.10 27.22
CA SER A 118 -24.81 -9.89 26.29
C SER A 118 -24.81 -11.38 26.70
N THR A 119 -25.60 -12.21 26.04
CA THR A 119 -25.67 -13.67 26.30
C THR A 119 -25.69 -14.41 24.97
N ILE A 120 -24.72 -15.32 24.79
CA ILE A 120 -24.75 -16.25 23.66
C ILE A 120 -25.63 -17.44 24.03
N LYS A 121 -26.45 -17.89 23.08
CA LYS A 121 -27.30 -19.07 23.22
C LYS A 121 -26.75 -20.18 22.34
N ILE A 122 -26.39 -21.31 22.93
CA ILE A 122 -26.02 -22.52 22.19
C ILE A 122 -27.22 -23.44 22.16
N ASP A 123 -27.77 -23.66 20.98
CA ASP A 123 -28.87 -24.61 20.81
C ASP A 123 -28.39 -26.05 21.07
N VAL A 124 -29.04 -26.73 22.02
CA VAL A 124 -28.81 -28.14 22.35
C VAL A 124 -30.06 -28.99 22.20
N SER A 125 -31.10 -28.46 21.54
CA SER A 125 -32.39 -29.12 21.34
C SER A 125 -32.25 -30.49 20.68
N ALA A 126 -31.29 -30.65 19.75
CA ALA A 126 -31.02 -31.91 19.07
C ALA A 126 -30.55 -33.04 20.01
N PHE A 127 -30.07 -32.71 21.21
CA PHE A 127 -29.53 -33.66 22.20
C PHE A 127 -30.49 -33.92 23.36
N VAL A 128 -31.68 -33.33 23.34
CA VAL A 128 -32.71 -33.50 24.37
C VAL A 128 -33.40 -34.86 24.22
N ASP A 129 -33.54 -35.59 25.32
CA ASP A 129 -34.45 -36.75 25.36
C ASP A 129 -35.85 -36.28 25.75
N GLY A 130 -36.74 -36.16 24.78
CA GLY A 130 -38.12 -35.73 25.00
C GLY A 130 -38.95 -36.69 25.86
N THR A 131 -38.49 -37.92 26.11
CA THR A 131 -39.20 -38.91 26.95
C THR A 131 -38.88 -38.81 28.44
N ALA A 132 -37.74 -38.22 28.80
CA ALA A 132 -37.31 -38.09 30.18
C ALA A 132 -38.16 -37.03 30.94
N PRO A 133 -38.58 -37.30 32.19
CA PRO A 133 -39.34 -36.33 32.99
C PRO A 133 -38.48 -35.13 33.41
N ALA A 134 -37.18 -35.33 33.61
CA ALA A 134 -36.18 -34.29 33.77
C ALA A 134 -34.81 -34.82 33.30
N GLN A 135 -33.88 -33.95 32.92
CA GLN A 135 -32.55 -34.35 32.50
C GLN A 135 -31.52 -33.23 32.68
N LEU A 136 -30.25 -33.60 32.65
CA LEU A 136 -29.12 -32.69 32.79
C LEU A 136 -28.11 -32.93 31.67
N LEU A 137 -27.72 -31.85 30.99
CA LEU A 137 -26.67 -31.85 29.98
C LEU A 137 -25.48 -31.03 30.49
N ARG A 138 -24.25 -31.47 30.20
CA ARG A 138 -23.01 -30.72 30.38
C ARG A 138 -22.43 -30.39 29.02
N LEU A 139 -22.10 -29.12 28.82
CA LEU A 139 -21.38 -28.62 27.67
C LEU A 139 -19.94 -28.31 28.11
N ARG A 140 -18.98 -28.73 27.31
CA ARG A 140 -17.56 -28.39 27.46
C ARG A 140 -17.13 -27.45 26.33
N PRO A 141 -17.40 -26.14 26.45
CA PRO A 141 -17.14 -25.19 25.39
C PRO A 141 -15.65 -24.83 25.26
N ALA A 142 -15.22 -24.61 24.03
CA ALA A 142 -13.95 -23.98 23.69
C ALA A 142 -14.20 -22.92 22.62
N LEU A 143 -13.66 -21.73 22.85
CA LEU A 143 -13.74 -20.59 21.93
C LEU A 143 -12.55 -20.59 20.98
N SER A 144 -12.81 -20.56 19.68
CA SER A 144 -11.79 -20.38 18.65
C SER A 144 -11.90 -18.97 18.06
N ALA A 145 -10.84 -18.19 18.18
CA ALA A 145 -10.74 -16.82 17.69
C ALA A 145 -9.35 -16.59 17.06
N GLY A 146 -9.32 -16.16 15.80
CA GLY A 146 -8.08 -15.96 15.05
C GLY A 146 -7.19 -17.22 15.01
N LEU A 147 -5.98 -17.11 15.56
CA LEU A 147 -4.98 -18.19 15.63
C LEU A 147 -5.03 -18.97 16.95
N SER A 148 -5.94 -18.64 17.86
CA SER A 148 -5.95 -19.15 19.23
C SER A 148 -7.24 -19.87 19.58
N ARG A 149 -7.12 -20.77 20.56
CA ARG A 149 -8.24 -21.52 21.13
C ARG A 149 -8.20 -21.37 22.64
N TYR A 150 -9.31 -20.92 23.21
CA TYR A 150 -9.44 -20.58 24.62
C TYR A 150 -10.42 -21.54 25.30
N PRO A 151 -10.05 -22.12 26.46
CA PRO A 151 -10.99 -22.91 27.25
C PRO A 151 -12.07 -21.98 27.82
N VAL A 152 -13.32 -22.41 27.72
CA VAL A 152 -14.47 -21.74 28.36
C VAL A 152 -14.95 -22.65 29.49
N ALA A 153 -15.46 -22.09 30.58
CA ALA A 153 -15.94 -22.89 31.70
C ALA A 153 -17.09 -23.83 31.30
N ASP A 154 -17.17 -25.00 31.92
CA ASP A 154 -18.24 -25.97 31.69
C ASP A 154 -19.62 -25.33 31.96
N GLN A 155 -20.57 -25.57 31.05
CA GLN A 155 -21.93 -25.04 31.15
C GLN A 155 -22.89 -26.21 31.32
N TYR A 156 -23.97 -25.98 32.06
CA TYR A 156 -24.95 -27.01 32.36
C TYR A 156 -26.33 -26.58 31.91
N VAL A 157 -27.11 -27.52 31.38
CA VAL A 157 -28.50 -27.30 31.01
C VAL A 157 -29.36 -28.29 31.77
N TYR A 158 -30.27 -27.76 32.59
CA TYR A 158 -31.32 -28.53 33.25
C TYR A 158 -32.64 -28.36 32.50
N LEU A 159 -33.25 -29.46 32.10
CA LEU A 159 -34.54 -29.44 31.40
C LEU A 159 -35.55 -30.32 32.14
N THR A 160 -36.69 -29.73 32.51
CA THR A 160 -37.82 -30.44 33.15
C THR A 160 -39.04 -30.45 32.23
N ARG A 161 -39.80 -31.54 32.28
CA ARG A 161 -41.05 -31.70 31.52
C ARG A 161 -42.29 -31.32 32.33
N THR A 162 -42.19 -31.34 33.66
CA THR A 162 -43.28 -31.11 34.61
C THR A 162 -43.26 -29.68 35.16
N ASP A 163 -44.40 -28.98 35.06
CA ASP A 163 -44.66 -27.60 35.54
C ASP A 163 -43.65 -26.51 35.10
N PRO A 164 -44.08 -25.27 34.82
CA PRO A 164 -43.15 -24.23 34.39
C PRO A 164 -42.23 -23.83 35.55
N ILE A 165 -40.92 -23.86 35.31
CA ILE A 165 -39.93 -23.18 36.14
C ILE A 165 -40.32 -21.70 36.19
N LYS A 166 -40.60 -21.17 37.39
CA LYS A 166 -40.98 -19.77 37.57
C LYS A 166 -39.77 -18.96 38.00
N VAL A 167 -39.51 -17.86 37.31
CA VAL A 167 -38.55 -16.84 37.77
C VAL A 167 -39.17 -16.14 38.99
N VAL A 168 -38.46 -16.11 40.12
CA VAL A 168 -38.93 -15.53 41.38
C VAL A 168 -37.89 -14.51 41.83
N GLY A 169 -38.16 -13.24 41.53
CA GLY A 169 -37.24 -12.12 41.73
C GLY A 169 -36.71 -11.59 40.40
N ASN A 170 -36.74 -10.27 40.22
CA ASN A 170 -36.00 -9.58 39.16
C ASN A 170 -35.40 -8.33 39.81
N PRO A 171 -34.07 -8.14 39.71
CA PRO A 171 -33.67 -6.91 39.02
C PRO A 171 -32.41 -7.12 38.16
N GLY A 172 -32.58 -7.14 36.85
CA GLY A 172 -31.77 -6.39 35.87
C GLY A 172 -30.24 -6.53 35.89
N GLY A 173 -29.68 -7.70 36.23
CA GLY A 173 -28.23 -7.92 36.27
C GLY A 173 -27.81 -9.32 35.83
N PHE A 174 -26.52 -9.51 35.53
CA PHE A 174 -25.93 -10.79 35.08
C PHE A 174 -26.06 -11.96 36.08
N TYR A 175 -26.51 -11.72 37.32
CA TYR A 175 -26.24 -12.60 38.47
C TYR A 175 -27.43 -12.99 39.35
N TYR A 176 -28.70 -12.69 39.01
CA TYR A 176 -29.79 -12.79 40.00
C TYR A 176 -31.11 -13.45 39.60
N ASP A 177 -31.20 -14.16 38.48
CA ASP A 177 -32.45 -14.87 38.16
C ASP A 177 -32.57 -16.16 38.99
N LEU A 178 -33.07 -16.02 40.22
CA LEU A 178 -33.47 -17.16 41.03
C LEU A 178 -34.71 -17.79 40.39
N GLN A 179 -34.57 -19.04 39.94
CA GLN A 179 -35.67 -19.76 39.32
C GLN A 179 -36.09 -20.95 40.18
N ARG A 180 -37.40 -21.09 40.36
CA ARG A 180 -38.01 -22.06 41.26
C ARG A 180 -38.90 -23.03 40.49
N GLU A 181 -38.66 -24.32 40.70
CA GLU A 181 -39.49 -25.40 40.19
C GLU A 181 -40.41 -25.94 41.31
N THR A 182 -41.59 -26.39 40.93
CA THR A 182 -42.51 -27.10 41.83
C THR A 182 -42.52 -28.58 41.43
N ALA A 183 -42.10 -29.45 42.32
CA ALA A 183 -41.98 -30.90 42.08
C ALA A 183 -42.65 -31.71 43.20
N PRO A 184 -42.93 -33.02 43.00
CA PRO A 184 -43.47 -33.88 44.05
C PRO A 184 -42.55 -33.91 45.28
N GLY A 185 -42.91 -33.18 46.34
CA GLY A 185 -42.08 -33.03 47.55
C GLY A 185 -41.84 -31.58 47.98
N GLY A 186 -42.11 -30.56 47.14
CA GLY A 186 -42.00 -29.15 47.53
C GLY A 186 -41.66 -28.20 46.38
N LYS A 187 -41.23 -26.99 46.75
CA LYS A 187 -40.70 -25.97 45.82
C LYS A 187 -39.19 -25.88 46.00
N TYR A 188 -38.43 -25.94 44.91
CA TYR A 188 -36.96 -26.00 44.93
C TYR A 188 -36.35 -24.92 44.05
N TRP A 189 -35.24 -24.33 44.49
CA TRP A 189 -34.44 -23.37 43.71
C TRP A 189 -33.46 -24.15 42.82
N VAL A 190 -33.84 -24.39 41.58
CA VAL A 190 -33.13 -25.36 40.72
C VAL A 190 -32.08 -24.71 39.81
N CYS A 191 -32.06 -23.39 39.70
CA CYS A 191 -31.16 -22.65 38.82
C CYS A 191 -30.33 -21.67 39.62
N TRP A 192 -29.03 -21.76 39.42
CA TRP A 192 -28.05 -20.99 40.17
C TRP A 192 -26.84 -20.67 39.30
N TYR A 193 -26.21 -19.54 39.61
CA TYR A 193 -24.97 -19.10 38.98
C TYR A 193 -23.74 -19.66 39.72
N TYR A 194 -23.84 -19.74 41.05
CA TYR A 194 -22.89 -20.38 41.94
C TYR A 194 -23.70 -20.98 43.08
N ASN A 195 -23.45 -22.22 43.50
CA ASN A 195 -24.15 -22.81 44.64
C ASN A 195 -23.15 -23.54 45.54
N ARG A 196 -22.83 -22.93 46.70
CA ARG A 196 -22.21 -23.62 47.82
C ARG A 196 -23.05 -23.43 49.07
N ASP A 197 -23.40 -24.54 49.70
CA ASP A 197 -24.00 -24.57 51.03
C ASP A 197 -22.91 -24.62 52.09
N ALA A 198 -22.86 -23.60 52.94
CA ALA A 198 -22.30 -23.74 54.27
C ALA A 198 -23.38 -23.40 55.32
N ALA A 199 -23.82 -24.46 56.01
CA ALA A 199 -24.36 -24.41 57.37
C ALA A 199 -25.59 -23.52 57.65
N GLY A 200 -26.69 -23.68 56.89
CA GLY A 200 -27.99 -23.11 57.27
C GLY A 200 -28.10 -21.59 57.14
N VAL A 201 -27.22 -20.96 56.37
CA VAL A 201 -27.30 -19.54 56.01
C VAL A 201 -28.11 -19.41 54.73
N THR A 202 -29.25 -18.73 54.80
CA THR A 202 -30.04 -18.35 53.63
C THR A 202 -29.55 -17.01 53.08
N GLY A 203 -29.45 -16.87 51.76
CA GLY A 203 -29.32 -15.57 51.10
C GLY A 203 -30.54 -14.67 51.37
N LYS A 204 -30.55 -13.48 50.77
CA LYS A 204 -31.70 -12.55 50.86
C LYS A 204 -33.01 -13.30 50.54
N ASP A 205 -34.05 -13.09 51.35
CA ASP A 205 -35.39 -13.72 51.22
C ASP A 205 -35.46 -15.27 51.31
N GLY A 206 -34.48 -15.94 51.93
CA GLY A 206 -34.55 -17.40 52.12
C GLY A 206 -34.04 -18.22 50.93
N GLY A 207 -33.40 -17.57 49.94
CA GLY A 207 -32.84 -18.19 48.73
C GLY A 207 -31.40 -18.72 48.90
N PRO A 208 -30.83 -19.38 47.88
CA PRO A 208 -29.42 -19.81 47.87
C PRO A 208 -28.47 -18.59 47.89
N LEU A 209 -27.26 -18.78 48.44
CA LEU A 209 -26.20 -17.77 48.43
C LEU A 209 -25.75 -17.47 46.99
N THR A 210 -25.47 -16.20 46.70
CA THR A 210 -24.95 -15.76 45.40
C THR A 210 -23.41 -15.72 45.43
N SER A 211 -22.77 -15.59 44.26
CA SER A 211 -21.29 -15.60 44.13
C SER A 211 -20.56 -14.52 44.94
N LEU A 212 -21.27 -13.48 45.41
CA LEU A 212 -20.71 -12.33 46.12
C LEU A 212 -20.22 -12.65 47.54
N ASP A 213 -20.89 -13.54 48.26
CA ASP A 213 -20.62 -13.75 49.70
C ASP A 213 -19.53 -14.81 49.99
N ASP A 214 -19.22 -15.68 49.03
CA ASP A 214 -18.53 -16.95 49.31
C ASP A 214 -17.08 -17.06 48.80
N LEU A 215 -16.69 -16.36 47.73
CA LEU A 215 -15.31 -16.47 47.20
C LEU A 215 -14.26 -15.95 48.18
N ASP A 216 -14.58 -14.87 48.89
CA ASP A 216 -13.72 -14.28 49.92
C ASP A 216 -13.67 -15.15 51.19
N ARG A 217 -14.75 -15.89 51.51
CA ARG A 217 -14.80 -16.82 52.66
C ARG A 217 -13.99 -18.10 52.43
N GLU A 218 -13.73 -18.47 51.18
CA GLU A 218 -12.97 -19.67 50.81
C GLU A 218 -11.45 -19.48 50.70
N GLY A 219 -10.96 -18.24 50.84
CA GLY A 219 -9.55 -17.93 50.62
C GLY A 219 -9.10 -18.13 49.17
N ARG A 220 -10.02 -18.17 48.21
CA ARG A 220 -9.72 -18.23 46.77
C ARG A 220 -9.63 -16.80 46.22
N PRO A 221 -8.61 -16.45 45.41
CA PRO A 221 -8.54 -15.12 44.83
C PRO A 221 -9.73 -14.88 43.89
N LYS A 222 -10.54 -13.84 44.19
CA LYS A 222 -11.63 -13.36 43.32
C LYS A 222 -11.00 -12.71 42.08
N THR A 223 -11.15 -13.35 40.91
CA THR A 223 -10.64 -12.83 39.63
C THR A 223 -11.72 -12.95 38.54
N PRO A 224 -11.69 -12.10 37.50
CA PRO A 224 -12.61 -12.20 36.36
C PRO A 224 -12.38 -13.45 35.49
N PHE A 225 -11.32 -14.24 35.76
CA PHE A 225 -10.96 -15.45 35.03
C PHE A 225 -11.23 -16.75 35.81
N THR A 226 -11.80 -16.68 37.01
CA THR A 226 -12.04 -17.85 37.84
C THR A 226 -13.11 -18.76 37.23
N ALA A 227 -12.77 -19.99 36.82
CA ALA A 227 -13.69 -20.89 36.11
C ALA A 227 -14.98 -21.22 36.90
N ALA A 228 -14.88 -21.32 38.23
CA ALA A 228 -16.01 -21.62 39.10
C ALA A 228 -17.09 -20.51 39.09
N THR A 229 -16.71 -19.26 38.83
CA THR A 229 -17.62 -18.12 38.72
C THR A 229 -18.11 -17.88 37.30
N ARG A 230 -17.78 -18.78 36.36
CA ARG A 230 -18.15 -18.66 34.94
C ARG A 230 -18.97 -19.83 34.42
N SER A 231 -19.14 -20.87 35.24
CA SER A 231 -20.03 -21.99 34.92
C SER A 231 -21.47 -21.60 35.26
N ARG A 232 -22.42 -21.79 34.35
CA ARG A 232 -23.84 -21.51 34.61
C ARG A 232 -24.68 -22.78 34.46
N LEU A 233 -25.74 -22.89 35.26
CA LEU A 233 -26.81 -23.87 35.06
C LEU A 233 -28.02 -23.15 34.45
N THR A 234 -28.21 -23.30 33.13
CA THR A 234 -29.40 -22.80 32.44
C THR A 234 -30.55 -23.77 32.63
N CYS A 235 -31.68 -23.33 33.19
CA CYS A 235 -32.84 -24.19 33.33
C CYS A 235 -33.98 -23.78 32.41
N GLN A 236 -34.65 -24.79 31.86
CA GLN A 236 -35.79 -24.62 30.96
C GLN A 236 -36.87 -25.64 31.28
N ALA A 237 -38.11 -25.30 30.91
CA ALA A 237 -39.25 -26.20 30.96
C ALA A 237 -39.79 -26.41 29.54
N GLY A 238 -40.05 -27.67 29.16
CA GLY A 238 -40.63 -28.01 27.87
C GLY A 238 -40.08 -29.30 27.27
N PRO A 239 -40.73 -29.84 26.23
CA PRO A 239 -40.40 -31.18 25.73
C PRO A 239 -39.22 -31.20 24.74
N ASN A 240 -39.01 -30.14 23.94
CA ASN A 240 -38.22 -30.24 22.70
C ASN A 240 -37.25 -29.08 22.42
N HIS A 241 -37.24 -28.01 23.22
CA HIS A 241 -36.36 -26.87 22.97
C HIS A 241 -35.47 -26.64 24.17
N ALA A 242 -34.16 -26.65 23.95
CA ALA A 242 -33.20 -26.35 24.99
C ALA A 242 -31.98 -25.60 24.45
N TYR A 243 -31.49 -24.64 25.23
CA TYR A 243 -30.28 -23.89 24.92
C TYR A 243 -29.44 -23.65 26.18
N ALA A 244 -28.12 -23.64 26.03
CA ALA A 244 -27.21 -23.15 27.07
C ALA A 244 -27.00 -21.65 26.90
N GLU A 245 -27.17 -20.88 27.98
CA GLU A 245 -26.87 -19.45 28.00
C GLU A 245 -25.48 -19.22 28.57
N ILE A 246 -24.60 -18.59 27.80
CA ILE A 246 -23.27 -18.20 28.27
C ILE A 246 -23.20 -16.67 28.34
N PRO A 247 -23.04 -16.10 29.54
CA PRO A 247 -22.70 -14.70 29.74
C PRO A 247 -21.51 -14.27 28.89
N THR A 248 -21.70 -13.23 28.08
CA THR A 248 -20.72 -12.78 27.10
C THR A 248 -20.57 -11.27 27.18
N VAL A 249 -19.33 -10.78 27.28
CA VAL A 249 -19.05 -9.34 27.27
C VAL A 249 -18.39 -8.97 25.95
N PHE A 250 -18.85 -7.89 25.33
CA PHE A 250 -18.23 -7.28 24.15
C PHE A 250 -17.63 -5.92 24.51
N PRO A 251 -16.32 -5.73 24.42
CA PRO A 251 -15.73 -4.40 24.54
C PRO A 251 -16.05 -3.57 23.29
N VAL A 252 -16.79 -2.48 23.42
CA VAL A 252 -17.20 -1.62 22.28
C VAL A 252 -16.47 -0.28 22.39
N LEU A 253 -15.69 0.08 21.37
CA LEU A 253 -14.97 1.35 21.37
C LEU A 253 -15.93 2.53 21.15
N LEU A 254 -16.06 3.37 22.18
CA LEU A 254 -16.76 4.65 22.11
C LEU A 254 -15.80 5.76 21.67
N SER A 255 -16.19 6.50 20.62
CA SER A 255 -15.46 7.65 20.12
C SER A 255 -16.38 8.86 19.93
N ALA A 256 -15.89 10.04 20.26
CA ALA A 256 -16.57 11.30 20.00
C ALA A 256 -16.13 11.92 18.68
N ILE A 257 -17.08 12.44 17.91
CA ILE A 257 -16.88 13.05 16.58
C ILE A 257 -17.54 14.43 16.52
N ASP A 258 -17.12 15.25 15.54
CA ASP A 258 -17.95 16.37 15.07
C ASP A 258 -18.88 15.82 13.97
N PRO A 259 -20.20 15.65 14.22
CA PRO A 259 -21.07 14.95 13.28
C PRO A 259 -21.17 15.61 11.91
N VAL A 260 -21.06 16.95 11.84
CA VAL A 260 -21.15 17.69 10.58
C VAL A 260 -19.89 17.47 9.75
N GLN A 261 -18.73 17.52 10.39
CA GLN A 261 -17.45 17.34 9.71
C GLN A 261 -17.21 15.87 9.34
N GLU A 262 -17.64 14.93 10.19
CA GLU A 262 -17.55 13.50 9.91
C GLU A 262 -18.43 13.12 8.72
N ASP A 263 -19.67 13.62 8.67
CA ASP A 263 -20.58 13.38 7.54
C ASP A 263 -20.02 13.95 6.23
N ARG A 264 -19.43 15.15 6.25
CA ARG A 264 -18.75 15.71 5.07
C ARG A 264 -17.54 14.90 4.60
N LEU A 265 -16.85 14.21 5.52
CA LEU A 265 -15.67 13.43 5.17
C LEU A 265 -16.03 12.06 4.58
N VAL A 266 -16.94 11.33 5.23
CA VAL A 266 -17.21 9.91 4.95
C VAL A 266 -18.68 9.60 4.61
N GLY A 267 -19.57 10.60 4.62
CA GLY A 267 -21.00 10.43 4.36
C GLY A 267 -21.71 9.57 5.40
N LEU A 268 -21.32 9.69 6.68
CA LEU A 268 -21.82 8.86 7.78
C LEU A 268 -23.35 8.87 7.90
N HIS A 269 -24.03 9.97 7.55
CA HIS A 269 -25.49 10.06 7.52
C HIS A 269 -26.12 9.03 6.57
N GLY A 270 -25.50 8.76 5.41
CA GLY A 270 -25.97 7.77 4.44
C GLY A 270 -25.81 6.32 4.90
N ALA A 271 -25.01 6.09 5.95
CA ALA A 271 -24.79 4.79 6.56
C ALA A 271 -25.76 4.48 7.72
N VAL A 272 -26.53 5.47 8.20
CA VAL A 272 -27.52 5.28 9.27
C VAL A 272 -28.66 4.39 8.77
N THR A 273 -28.92 3.30 9.47
CA THR A 273 -29.91 2.27 9.10
C THR A 273 -31.21 2.39 9.89
N SER A 274 -31.15 2.92 11.12
CA SER A 274 -32.31 3.12 11.98
C SER A 274 -32.11 4.30 12.94
N GLY A 275 -33.20 4.87 13.43
CA GLY A 275 -33.16 6.08 14.27
C GLY A 275 -32.73 7.32 13.49
N ARG A 276 -31.86 8.15 14.06
CA ARG A 276 -31.33 9.36 13.40
C ARG A 276 -29.82 9.52 13.59
N MET A 277 -29.22 10.27 12.69
CA MET A 277 -27.82 10.72 12.81
C MET A 277 -27.63 11.67 14.00
N LEU A 278 -26.42 11.66 14.58
CA LEU A 278 -26.00 12.65 15.57
C LEU A 278 -25.92 14.05 14.94
N THR A 279 -26.25 15.06 15.71
CA THR A 279 -26.26 16.47 15.32
C THR A 279 -25.35 17.29 16.23
N ALA A 280 -24.93 18.47 15.80
CA ALA A 280 -24.13 19.38 16.63
C ALA A 280 -24.87 19.87 17.89
N SER A 281 -26.20 19.75 17.93
CA SER A 281 -27.02 20.07 19.10
C SER A 281 -27.11 18.96 20.14
N ASP A 282 -26.71 17.72 19.79
CA ASP A 282 -26.73 16.60 20.71
C ASP A 282 -25.63 16.76 21.77
N LYS A 283 -26.06 17.03 23.01
CA LYS A 283 -25.21 17.28 24.17
C LYS A 283 -25.64 16.39 25.34
N PRO A 284 -24.76 16.19 26.34
CA PRO A 284 -25.16 15.55 27.58
C PRO A 284 -26.28 16.35 28.26
N TYR A 285 -27.26 15.66 28.85
CA TYR A 285 -28.37 16.31 29.55
C TYR A 285 -28.78 15.50 30.77
N TRP A 286 -29.29 16.20 31.78
CA TRP A 286 -29.82 15.60 32.99
C TRP A 286 -31.30 15.24 32.80
N GLY A 287 -31.68 13.99 33.03
CA GLY A 287 -33.03 13.50 32.82
C GLY A 287 -33.43 12.38 33.79
N PRO A 288 -34.74 12.11 33.95
CA PRO A 288 -35.22 11.03 34.80
C PRO A 288 -34.75 9.67 34.26
N ASP A 289 -34.55 8.71 35.16
CA ASP A 289 -34.32 7.33 34.76
C ASP A 289 -35.58 6.75 34.11
N THR A 290 -35.41 6.09 32.95
CA THR A 290 -36.52 5.41 32.26
C THR A 290 -36.46 3.90 32.44
N VAL A 291 -35.38 3.37 33.01
CA VAL A 291 -35.09 1.93 33.13
C VAL A 291 -35.22 1.45 34.58
N ALA A 292 -34.95 2.30 35.57
CA ALA A 292 -35.24 2.00 36.98
C ALA A 292 -36.58 2.61 37.42
N GLN A 293 -37.66 1.83 37.34
CA GLN A 293 -38.82 2.08 38.19
C GLN A 293 -38.38 1.86 39.66
N GLU A 294 -38.61 2.86 40.52
CA GLU A 294 -38.63 2.82 42.00
C GLU A 294 -37.45 3.35 42.84
N LEU A 295 -36.35 3.87 42.28
CA LEU A 295 -35.27 4.41 43.13
C LEU A 295 -35.28 5.95 43.20
N VAL A 296 -35.93 6.43 44.27
CA VAL A 296 -35.87 7.79 44.85
C VAL A 296 -36.47 8.93 44.00
N ASP A 297 -37.60 9.46 44.48
CA ASP A 297 -38.28 10.63 43.91
C ASP A 297 -37.32 11.84 43.84
N GLY A 298 -37.00 12.31 42.62
CA GLY A 298 -36.14 13.47 42.38
C GLY A 298 -34.72 13.21 41.85
N GLN A 299 -34.25 11.95 41.74
CA GLN A 299 -32.95 11.66 41.11
C GLN A 299 -32.98 11.97 39.60
N ARG A 300 -31.93 12.63 39.10
CA ARG A 300 -31.67 12.87 37.68
C ARG A 300 -30.34 12.23 37.34
N ASN A 301 -30.29 11.48 36.24
CA ASN A 301 -29.06 10.89 35.73
C ASN A 301 -28.53 11.69 34.54
N LEU A 302 -27.22 11.69 34.34
CA LEU A 302 -26.58 12.29 33.18
C LEU A 302 -26.71 11.37 31.96
N HIS A 303 -27.41 11.80 30.91
CA HIS A 303 -27.59 11.03 29.67
C HIS A 303 -26.66 11.52 28.57
N VAL A 304 -26.05 10.59 27.83
CA VAL A 304 -25.17 10.87 26.68
C VAL A 304 -25.75 10.25 25.39
N PRO A 305 -26.08 11.05 24.35
CA PRO A 305 -26.58 10.51 23.10
C PRO A 305 -25.50 9.74 22.34
N VAL A 306 -25.83 8.53 21.87
CA VAL A 306 -24.91 7.64 21.13
C VAL A 306 -25.54 7.01 19.89
N LEU A 307 -24.71 6.82 18.88
CA LEU A 307 -25.00 6.11 17.63
C LEU A 307 -24.17 4.82 17.59
N LEU A 308 -24.79 3.68 17.28
CA LEU A 308 -24.15 2.36 17.41
C LEU A 308 -24.06 1.62 16.07
N SER A 309 -22.99 0.85 15.86
CA SER A 309 -22.81 -0.01 14.70
C SER A 309 -23.83 -1.14 14.67
N ASP A 310 -24.31 -1.52 13.49
CA ASP A 310 -25.17 -2.69 13.30
C ASP A 310 -24.44 -4.01 13.50
N HIS A 311 -23.13 -4.03 13.27
CA HIS A 311 -22.32 -5.23 13.28
C HIS A 311 -21.26 -5.20 14.38
N VAL A 312 -21.02 -6.37 14.97
CA VAL A 312 -19.87 -6.59 15.86
C VAL A 312 -18.58 -6.74 15.05
N MET A 313 -17.47 -6.20 15.58
CA MET A 313 -16.16 -6.25 14.92
C MET A 313 -15.26 -7.38 15.44
N SER A 314 -15.61 -7.98 16.58
CA SER A 314 -14.92 -9.15 17.12
C SER A 314 -15.40 -10.44 16.44
N SER A 315 -14.46 -11.32 16.09
CA SER A 315 -14.75 -12.65 15.55
C SER A 315 -14.50 -13.75 16.57
N GLY A 316 -15.27 -14.83 16.51
CA GLY A 316 -14.98 -16.06 17.24
C GLY A 316 -16.12 -17.05 17.15
N ARG A 317 -15.79 -18.34 17.23
CA ARG A 317 -16.77 -19.43 17.21
C ARG A 317 -16.60 -20.30 18.44
N LEU A 318 -17.70 -20.54 19.13
CA LEU A 318 -17.73 -21.38 20.30
C LEU A 318 -18.18 -22.79 19.89
N THR A 319 -17.40 -23.79 20.28
CA THR A 319 -17.66 -25.21 19.97
C THR A 319 -17.68 -25.98 21.27
N ALA A 320 -18.74 -26.74 21.51
CA ALA A 320 -18.93 -27.48 22.76
C ALA A 320 -19.23 -28.95 22.48
N THR A 321 -18.53 -29.84 23.19
CA THR A 321 -18.97 -31.23 23.30
C THR A 321 -20.13 -31.28 24.28
N VAL A 322 -21.23 -31.91 23.88
CA VAL A 322 -22.43 -32.07 24.71
C VAL A 322 -22.41 -33.47 25.31
N GLU A 323 -22.51 -33.54 26.63
CA GLU A 323 -22.55 -34.77 27.41
C GLU A 323 -23.89 -34.86 28.15
N ARG A 324 -24.52 -36.02 28.10
CA ARG A 324 -25.68 -36.34 28.94
C ARG A 324 -25.21 -36.88 30.27
N LEU A 325 -25.61 -36.23 31.35
CA LEU A 325 -25.22 -36.61 32.70
C LEU A 325 -26.18 -37.66 33.27
N ASP A 326 -25.61 -38.71 33.87
CA ASP A 326 -26.39 -39.72 34.60
C ASP A 326 -26.74 -39.21 36.00
N SER A 327 -27.98 -38.75 36.17
CA SER A 327 -28.50 -38.25 37.43
C SER A 327 -29.14 -39.30 38.34
N GLY A 328 -29.21 -40.57 37.91
CA GLY A 328 -30.08 -41.57 38.54
C GLY A 328 -31.56 -41.26 38.33
N ASP A 329 -32.37 -41.29 39.40
CA ASP A 329 -33.82 -41.01 39.34
C ASP A 329 -34.11 -39.53 38.99
N PRO A 330 -34.60 -39.21 37.78
CA PRO A 330 -34.76 -37.82 37.37
C PRO A 330 -35.85 -37.07 38.15
N ARG A 331 -36.76 -37.77 38.83
CA ARG A 331 -37.78 -37.12 39.68
C ARG A 331 -37.20 -36.49 40.94
N ARG A 332 -35.98 -36.88 41.33
CA ARG A 332 -35.26 -36.33 42.49
C ARG A 332 -34.34 -35.16 42.14
N LEU A 333 -34.14 -34.88 40.84
CA LEU A 333 -33.28 -33.79 40.39
C LEU A 333 -33.64 -32.43 41.01
N PRO A 334 -34.92 -31.98 41.07
CA PRO A 334 -35.25 -30.69 41.66
C PRO A 334 -34.77 -30.56 43.11
N ALA A 335 -34.99 -31.59 43.92
CA ALA A 335 -34.56 -31.63 45.31
C ALA A 335 -33.03 -31.70 45.48
N ARG A 336 -32.32 -32.33 44.54
CA ARG A 336 -30.85 -32.40 44.52
C ARG A 336 -30.20 -31.10 44.05
N LEU A 337 -30.80 -30.43 43.07
CA LEU A 337 -30.32 -29.17 42.51
C LEU A 337 -30.58 -27.98 43.44
N GLY A 338 -31.71 -27.98 44.14
CA GLY A 338 -32.06 -26.96 45.13
C GLY A 338 -31.73 -27.31 46.57
N GLY A 339 -30.98 -28.38 46.80
CA GLY A 339 -30.55 -28.83 48.13
C GLY A 339 -29.03 -28.77 48.31
N PRO A 340 -28.53 -29.09 49.53
CA PRO A 340 -27.15 -28.85 49.84
C PRO A 340 -26.15 -29.65 49.00
N GLY A 341 -25.09 -29.01 48.53
CA GLY A 341 -24.02 -29.65 47.74
C GLY A 341 -24.38 -29.89 46.28
N ALA A 342 -25.37 -29.16 45.74
CA ALA A 342 -25.82 -29.29 44.34
C ALA A 342 -24.68 -29.17 43.33
N ARG A 343 -23.74 -28.24 43.53
CA ARG A 343 -22.58 -28.07 42.63
C ARG A 343 -21.68 -29.29 42.63
N ALA A 344 -21.28 -29.76 43.80
CA ALA A 344 -20.45 -30.95 43.94
C ALA A 344 -21.15 -32.20 43.38
N PHE A 345 -22.48 -32.29 43.56
CA PHE A 345 -23.30 -33.33 42.93
C PHE A 345 -23.20 -33.29 41.42
N VAL A 346 -23.47 -32.15 40.79
CA VAL A 346 -23.45 -31.97 39.33
C VAL A 346 -22.04 -32.20 38.75
N ASP A 347 -21.01 -31.62 39.37
CA ASP A 347 -19.61 -31.79 38.92
C ASP A 347 -19.15 -33.24 39.02
N GLY A 348 -19.67 -34.01 39.99
CA GLY A 348 -19.37 -35.42 40.19
C GLY A 348 -20.13 -36.40 39.28
N LEU A 349 -21.10 -35.93 38.50
CA LEU A 349 -21.88 -36.81 37.61
C LEU A 349 -21.04 -37.32 36.44
N HIS A 350 -21.23 -38.60 36.12
CA HIS A 350 -20.66 -39.19 34.91
C HIS A 350 -21.43 -38.71 33.68
N GLY A 351 -20.70 -38.28 32.64
CA GLY A 351 -21.26 -37.77 31.39
C GLY A 351 -20.97 -38.70 30.21
N THR A 352 -21.98 -38.95 29.37
CA THR A 352 -21.85 -39.67 28.10
C THR A 352 -21.92 -38.69 26.92
N PRO A 353 -20.91 -38.60 26.04
CA PRO A 353 -20.96 -37.71 24.89
C PRO A 353 -22.10 -38.05 23.94
N VAL A 354 -22.95 -37.07 23.62
CA VAL A 354 -24.12 -37.24 22.73
C VAL A 354 -23.98 -36.45 21.42
N GLY A 355 -23.03 -35.53 21.33
CA GLY A 355 -22.70 -34.81 20.09
C GLY A 355 -21.91 -33.52 20.33
N GLN A 356 -21.94 -32.64 19.33
CA GLN A 356 -21.31 -31.31 19.39
C GLN A 356 -22.33 -30.23 19.03
N ALA A 357 -22.28 -29.11 19.75
CA ALA A 357 -23.02 -27.91 19.46
C ALA A 357 -22.05 -26.75 19.21
N SER A 358 -22.48 -25.76 18.43
CA SER A 358 -21.68 -24.56 18.17
C SER A 358 -22.54 -23.33 18.03
N ALA A 359 -21.99 -22.18 18.37
CA ALA A 359 -22.60 -20.87 18.17
C ALA A 359 -21.53 -19.86 17.73
N ASP A 360 -21.92 -18.88 16.91
CA ASP A 360 -21.03 -17.78 16.53
C ASP A 360 -21.14 -16.65 17.56
N LEU A 361 -20.02 -15.99 17.89
CA LEU A 361 -20.07 -14.83 18.79
C LEU A 361 -20.92 -13.69 18.21
N ALA A 362 -20.97 -13.56 16.89
CA ALA A 362 -21.79 -12.54 16.22
C ALA A 362 -23.29 -12.68 16.57
N ASP A 363 -23.78 -13.90 16.70
CA ASP A 363 -25.18 -14.17 17.01
C ASP A 363 -25.59 -13.56 18.36
N ALA A 364 -24.67 -13.50 19.33
CA ALA A 364 -24.97 -12.91 20.63
C ALA A 364 -25.19 -11.39 20.50
N TYR A 365 -24.37 -10.71 19.71
CA TYR A 365 -24.50 -9.27 19.48
C TYR A 365 -25.77 -8.94 18.68
N ASP A 366 -26.01 -9.68 17.59
CA ASP A 366 -27.12 -9.42 16.67
C ASP A 366 -28.50 -9.69 17.31
N ASN A 367 -28.57 -10.68 18.20
CA ASN A 367 -29.80 -11.02 18.94
C ASN A 367 -29.99 -10.23 20.24
N THR A 368 -29.03 -9.38 20.62
CA THR A 368 -29.19 -8.52 21.80
C THR A 368 -29.96 -7.27 21.41
N ASP A 369 -31.04 -6.95 22.14
CA ASP A 369 -31.65 -5.62 22.03
C ASP A 369 -30.71 -4.57 22.65
N LEU A 370 -29.85 -4.00 21.79
CA LEU A 370 -28.80 -3.07 22.21
C LEU A 370 -29.34 -1.79 22.87
N ALA A 371 -30.63 -1.47 22.67
CA ALA A 371 -31.27 -0.31 23.29
C ALA A 371 -31.60 -0.52 24.78
N VAL A 372 -31.74 -1.78 25.21
CA VAL A 372 -32.01 -2.18 26.61
C VAL A 372 -30.87 -3.02 27.19
N ALA A 373 -29.83 -3.29 26.41
CA ALA A 373 -28.66 -4.03 26.86
C ALA A 373 -27.99 -3.34 28.04
N ALA A 374 -27.43 -4.13 28.96
CA ALA A 374 -26.74 -3.58 30.12
C ALA A 374 -25.33 -3.10 29.72
N TRP A 375 -25.17 -1.78 29.61
CA TRP A 375 -23.89 -1.13 29.34
C TRP A 375 -23.19 -0.79 30.65
N SER A 376 -21.92 -1.18 30.78
CA SER A 376 -21.14 -0.89 31.98
C SER A 376 -20.33 0.39 31.79
N THR A 377 -20.97 1.56 31.88
CA THR A 377 -20.25 2.85 31.89
C THR A 377 -19.46 3.09 33.19
N GLY A 378 -19.70 2.26 34.21
CA GLY A 378 -19.00 2.19 35.50
C GLY A 378 -17.50 1.83 35.43
N ALA A 379 -17.13 1.06 34.40
CA ALA A 379 -15.76 0.58 34.19
C ALA A 379 -15.49 0.45 32.69
N TYR A 380 -14.44 1.10 32.19
CA TYR A 380 -14.07 1.03 30.77
C TYR A 380 -12.55 1.10 30.59
N MET A 381 -12.07 0.78 29.39
CA MET A 381 -10.64 0.54 29.18
C MET A 381 -10.08 1.35 28.01
N THR A 382 -8.80 1.69 28.06
CA THR A 382 -8.06 2.27 26.93
C THR A 382 -6.85 1.40 26.62
N VAL A 383 -6.38 1.43 25.37
CA VAL A 383 -5.29 0.56 24.90
C VAL A 383 -4.14 1.39 24.32
N GLY A 384 -2.91 0.89 24.43
CA GLY A 384 -1.73 1.50 23.84
C GLY A 384 -1.42 1.02 22.40
N PRO A 385 -0.37 1.57 21.77
CA PRO A 385 0.12 1.09 20.48
C PRO A 385 0.87 -0.24 20.60
N VAL A 386 0.96 -1.00 19.49
CA VAL A 386 1.83 -2.17 19.39
C VAL A 386 3.28 -1.73 19.27
N ARG A 387 4.19 -2.50 19.88
CA ARG A 387 5.64 -2.27 19.71
C ARG A 387 6.23 -3.31 18.77
N TYR A 388 7.05 -2.84 17.82
CA TYR A 388 7.71 -3.68 16.83
C TYR A 388 9.23 -3.69 16.99
N ARG A 389 9.85 -4.83 16.70
CA ARG A 389 11.29 -4.96 16.49
C ARG A 389 11.57 -5.28 15.03
N SER A 390 12.54 -4.60 14.42
CA SER A 390 12.96 -4.92 13.04
C SER A 390 13.71 -6.25 13.00
N SER A 391 13.41 -7.08 12.00
CA SER A 391 14.06 -8.37 11.73
C SER A 391 14.39 -8.49 10.24
N ALA A 392 15.23 -9.46 9.85
CA ALA A 392 15.61 -9.66 8.44
C ALA A 392 14.43 -10.02 7.51
N GLY A 393 13.33 -10.53 8.08
CA GLY A 393 12.13 -10.97 7.35
C GLY A 393 10.90 -10.07 7.51
N GLY A 394 11.04 -8.88 8.11
CA GLY A 394 9.92 -7.98 8.41
C GLY A 394 9.96 -7.46 9.84
N PHE A 395 8.81 -7.25 10.46
CA PHE A 395 8.70 -6.80 11.84
C PHE A 395 8.30 -7.95 12.76
N THR A 396 8.69 -7.88 14.03
CA THR A 396 8.23 -8.80 15.07
C THR A 396 7.44 -8.01 16.10
N ALA A 397 6.18 -8.38 16.32
CA ALA A 397 5.36 -7.78 17.36
C ALA A 397 5.87 -8.23 18.75
N VAL A 398 6.07 -7.28 19.66
CA VAL A 398 6.66 -7.54 20.98
C VAL A 398 5.54 -7.81 22.00
N PRO A 399 5.50 -9.00 22.62
CA PRO A 399 4.51 -9.30 23.66
C PRO A 399 4.65 -8.40 24.89
N ARG A 400 3.54 -8.16 25.58
CA ARG A 400 3.43 -7.43 26.85
C ARG A 400 2.97 -8.38 27.96
N PRO A 401 3.24 -8.02 29.23
CA PRO A 401 2.64 -8.72 30.36
C PRO A 401 1.11 -8.74 30.24
N PRO A 402 0.42 -9.75 30.81
CA PRO A 402 -1.03 -9.75 30.93
C PRO A 402 -1.54 -8.45 31.55
N ALA A 403 -2.69 -7.97 31.08
CA ALA A 403 -3.35 -6.80 31.66
C ALA A 403 -3.76 -7.05 33.11
N ASP A 404 -3.82 -5.98 33.91
CA ASP A 404 -4.29 -6.06 35.29
C ASP A 404 -5.75 -6.55 35.30
N PRO A 405 -6.07 -7.68 35.95
CA PRO A 405 -7.43 -8.16 36.05
C PRO A 405 -8.39 -7.11 36.62
N HIS A 406 -7.95 -6.24 37.54
CA HIS A 406 -8.71 -5.14 38.20
C HIS A 406 -9.41 -4.17 37.25
N MET A 407 -9.01 -4.12 35.97
CA MET A 407 -9.74 -3.34 34.96
C MET A 407 -11.17 -3.84 34.69
N TRP A 408 -11.48 -5.09 35.05
CA TRP A 408 -12.82 -5.68 34.89
C TRP A 408 -13.70 -5.52 36.13
N PHE A 409 -13.21 -4.84 37.17
CA PHE A 409 -13.97 -4.59 38.40
C PHE A 409 -14.90 -3.40 38.22
N ILE A 410 -16.17 -3.55 38.63
CA ILE A 410 -17.15 -2.46 38.69
C ILE A 410 -17.32 -2.07 40.16
N PRO A 411 -16.86 -0.87 40.56
CA PRO A 411 -17.00 -0.41 41.95
C PRO A 411 -18.46 -0.30 42.40
N ASP A 412 -19.34 0.14 41.50
CA ASP A 412 -20.75 0.41 41.77
C ASP A 412 -21.61 -0.84 42.04
N ASP A 413 -21.17 -1.99 41.52
CA ASP A 413 -21.82 -3.30 41.69
C ASP A 413 -21.04 -4.19 42.68
N GLU A 414 -19.89 -3.71 43.21
CA GLU A 414 -18.89 -4.48 43.97
C GLU A 414 -18.48 -5.82 43.31
N ASP A 415 -18.59 -5.90 41.98
CA ASP A 415 -18.49 -7.16 41.25
C ASP A 415 -17.57 -7.09 40.02
N TRP A 416 -17.13 -8.26 39.58
CA TRP A 416 -16.28 -8.44 38.41
C TRP A 416 -17.13 -8.72 37.17
N LEU A 417 -16.88 -7.98 36.10
CA LEU A 417 -17.32 -8.39 34.78
C LEU A 417 -16.65 -9.71 34.38
N PRO A 418 -17.37 -10.64 33.74
CA PRO A 418 -16.75 -11.83 33.17
C PRO A 418 -15.88 -11.39 31.99
N ALA A 419 -14.57 -11.31 32.21
CA ALA A 419 -13.62 -10.90 31.18
C ALA A 419 -13.68 -11.86 29.99
N PRO A 420 -13.70 -11.40 28.73
CA PRO A 420 -13.66 -12.28 27.57
C PRO A 420 -12.45 -13.22 27.65
N GLU A 421 -12.67 -14.51 27.37
CA GLU A 421 -11.68 -15.57 27.49
C GLU A 421 -10.40 -15.28 26.70
N GLU A 422 -10.54 -14.55 25.58
CA GLU A 422 -9.43 -14.15 24.73
C GLU A 422 -8.39 -13.29 25.47
N ASN A 423 -8.76 -12.62 26.57
CA ASN A 423 -7.85 -11.81 27.39
C ASN A 423 -6.84 -12.65 28.20
N THR A 424 -7.01 -13.97 28.28
CA THR A 424 -5.96 -14.86 28.81
C THR A 424 -4.87 -15.17 27.77
N GLY A 425 -5.05 -14.71 26.53
CA GLY A 425 -4.10 -14.88 25.44
C GLY A 425 -2.87 -13.96 25.53
N THR A 426 -2.05 -14.00 24.48
CA THR A 426 -0.88 -13.12 24.39
C THR A 426 -1.31 -11.66 24.20
N GLN A 427 -0.76 -10.78 25.03
CA GLN A 427 -0.96 -9.33 24.94
C GLN A 427 0.18 -8.69 24.13
N PHE A 428 -0.13 -7.67 23.34
CA PHE A 428 0.80 -6.86 22.53
C PHE A 428 0.73 -5.37 22.87
N ARG A 429 -0.30 -4.97 23.60
CA ARG A 429 -0.58 -3.58 23.99
C ARG A 429 -0.71 -3.47 25.49
N ASP A 430 -0.42 -2.28 26.00
CA ASP A 430 -0.79 -1.94 27.38
C ASP A 430 -2.28 -1.65 27.43
N VAL A 431 -2.97 -2.19 28.44
CA VAL A 431 -4.39 -1.94 28.67
C VAL A 431 -4.54 -1.25 30.01
N THR A 432 -5.29 -0.15 30.04
CA THR A 432 -5.53 0.65 31.24
C THR A 432 -7.02 0.65 31.54
N GLY A 433 -7.40 0.20 32.72
CA GLY A 433 -8.77 0.28 33.22
C GLY A 433 -9.06 1.64 33.88
N TRP A 434 -10.27 2.12 33.70
CA TRP A 434 -10.79 3.36 34.28
C TRP A 434 -12.08 3.03 35.02
N THR A 435 -12.18 3.48 36.27
CA THR A 435 -13.38 3.38 37.09
C THR A 435 -14.05 4.74 37.17
N SER A 436 -15.37 4.78 37.02
CA SER A 436 -16.12 6.01 37.12
C SER A 436 -16.55 6.33 38.57
N THR A 437 -16.86 7.60 38.82
CA THR A 437 -17.36 8.14 40.09
C THR A 437 -18.89 8.07 40.14
N ARG A 438 -19.46 7.68 41.28
CA ARG A 438 -20.91 7.66 41.51
C ARG A 438 -21.30 8.68 42.58
N CYS A 439 -22.14 9.65 42.20
CA CYS A 439 -22.59 10.70 43.10
C CYS A 439 -24.06 10.41 43.45
N ALA A 440 -24.30 9.54 44.43
CA ALA A 440 -25.68 9.27 44.86
C ALA A 440 -26.31 10.56 45.43
N LEU A 441 -27.25 11.17 44.68
CA LEU A 441 -28.11 12.33 45.05
C LEU A 441 -27.51 13.75 44.86
N GLU A 442 -26.28 13.90 44.34
CA GLU A 442 -25.65 15.21 44.08
C GLU A 442 -25.28 15.39 42.60
N ASN A 443 -25.39 16.61 42.05
CA ASN A 443 -25.02 16.89 40.65
C ASN A 443 -23.49 16.86 40.38
N THR A 444 -22.66 16.74 41.44
CA THR A 444 -21.20 16.71 41.40
C THR A 444 -20.68 15.63 42.33
N CYS A 445 -19.66 14.88 41.90
CA CYS A 445 -19.02 13.86 42.71
C CYS A 445 -17.90 14.51 43.53
N GLY A 446 -18.15 14.76 44.82
CA GLY A 446 -17.15 15.21 45.77
C GLY A 446 -17.73 16.15 46.82
N GLY A 447 -17.65 15.76 48.10
CA GLY A 447 -18.01 16.62 49.23
C GLY A 447 -17.05 17.80 49.46
N THR A 448 -16.17 18.10 48.51
CA THR A 448 -15.29 19.27 48.50
C THR A 448 -15.41 20.01 47.15
N PRO A 449 -15.32 21.35 47.13
CA PRO A 449 -15.45 22.17 45.91
C PRO A 449 -14.41 21.90 44.81
N ASP A 450 -13.37 21.10 45.07
CA ASP A 450 -12.19 20.95 44.21
C ASP A 450 -12.21 19.72 43.27
N ASP A 451 -13.17 18.78 43.39
CA ASP A 451 -13.06 17.52 42.63
C ASP A 451 -13.52 17.61 41.17
N SER A 452 -14.38 18.56 40.78
CA SER A 452 -14.82 18.82 39.38
C SER A 452 -15.31 17.60 38.56
N ARG A 453 -15.50 16.43 39.19
CA ARG A 453 -15.96 15.17 38.56
C ARG A 453 -17.47 15.11 38.42
N THR A 454 -17.91 14.35 37.42
CA THR A 454 -19.33 14.19 37.07
C THR A 454 -19.83 12.78 37.34
N GLU A 455 -21.14 12.62 37.49
CA GLU A 455 -21.75 11.29 37.63
C GLU A 455 -21.47 10.40 36.40
N THR A 456 -21.38 9.09 36.63
CA THR A 456 -21.36 8.06 35.58
C THR A 456 -22.52 8.26 34.59
N PRO A 457 -22.26 8.53 33.31
CA PRO A 457 -23.31 8.79 32.35
C PRO A 457 -24.03 7.51 31.90
N ILE A 458 -25.32 7.66 31.58
CA ILE A 458 -26.16 6.64 30.94
C ILE A 458 -26.17 6.89 29.44
N LEU A 459 -25.96 5.84 28.65
CA LEU A 459 -25.98 5.92 27.19
C LEU A 459 -27.41 5.98 26.67
N ARG A 460 -27.72 6.98 25.85
CA ARG A 460 -29.00 7.14 25.18
C ARG A 460 -28.86 6.89 23.68
N PHE A 461 -29.38 5.76 23.20
CA PHE A 461 -29.32 5.40 21.78
C PHE A 461 -30.21 6.32 20.93
N VAL A 462 -29.60 6.98 19.95
CA VAL A 462 -30.31 7.84 18.98
C VAL A 462 -30.54 7.16 17.63
N GLY A 463 -29.74 6.14 17.29
CA GLY A 463 -29.85 5.38 16.05
C GLY A 463 -28.77 4.32 15.90
N ARG A 464 -28.77 3.67 14.73
CA ARG A 464 -27.76 2.69 14.32
C ARG A 464 -27.20 2.98 12.94
N PHE A 465 -25.97 2.57 12.67
CA PHE A 465 -25.31 2.71 11.38
C PHE A 465 -24.58 1.45 10.95
N ASP A 466 -24.48 1.24 9.65
CA ASP A 466 -23.74 0.12 9.07
C ASP A 466 -22.36 0.62 8.61
N SER A 467 -21.30 0.15 9.25
CA SER A 467 -19.94 0.55 8.91
C SER A 467 -19.53 0.18 7.48
N ALA A 468 -20.15 -0.84 6.88
CA ALA A 468 -19.88 -1.25 5.49
C ALA A 468 -20.48 -0.29 4.45
N LYS A 469 -21.43 0.57 4.85
CA LYS A 469 -22.04 1.60 3.98
C LYS A 469 -21.33 2.94 4.04
N VAL A 470 -20.39 3.13 4.96
CA VAL A 470 -19.55 4.32 5.02
C VAL A 470 -18.68 4.35 3.76
N HIS A 471 -18.56 5.51 3.10
CA HIS A 471 -17.92 5.59 1.78
C HIS A 471 -16.46 5.11 1.81
N GLY A 472 -16.20 3.92 1.28
CA GLY A 472 -14.85 3.38 1.09
C GLY A 472 -14.15 3.97 -0.15
N PHE A 473 -12.82 4.12 -0.07
CA PHE A 473 -12.00 4.69 -1.16
C PHE A 473 -11.49 3.62 -2.15
N SER A 474 -10.95 4.07 -3.31
CA SER A 474 -10.43 3.19 -4.39
C SER A 474 -9.48 2.12 -3.85
N ALA A 475 -9.59 0.88 -4.33
CA ALA A 475 -8.79 -0.25 -3.83
C ALA A 475 -7.26 -0.06 -3.92
N LEU A 476 -6.77 0.72 -4.89
CA LEU A 476 -5.33 1.02 -5.06
C LEU A 476 -4.83 2.14 -4.12
N SER A 477 -5.77 2.93 -3.58
CA SER A 477 -5.52 4.03 -2.64
C SER A 477 -6.19 3.79 -1.29
N ARG A 478 -6.78 2.60 -1.08
CA ARG A 478 -7.43 2.16 0.16
C ARG A 478 -6.33 1.93 1.17
N VAL A 479 -5.91 3.03 1.76
CA VAL A 479 -5.00 3.03 2.88
C VAL A 479 -5.75 2.45 4.08
N PRO A 480 -5.12 1.56 4.87
CA PRO A 480 -5.67 0.97 6.11
C PRO A 480 -5.73 1.99 7.26
N MET A 481 -6.07 3.22 6.90
CA MET A 481 -6.33 4.36 7.77
C MET A 481 -7.83 4.67 7.83
N GLU A 482 -8.67 3.75 7.34
CA GLU A 482 -10.11 3.81 7.51
C GLU A 482 -10.45 3.75 8.99
N THR A 483 -11.38 4.59 9.41
CA THR A 483 -11.70 4.76 10.83
C THR A 483 -12.72 3.73 11.32
N TYR A 484 -13.59 3.23 10.44
CA TYR A 484 -14.72 2.35 10.82
C TYR A 484 -14.55 0.90 10.33
N GLU A 485 -13.41 0.56 9.75
CA GLU A 485 -13.08 -0.79 9.30
C GLU A 485 -11.79 -1.29 9.95
N SER A 486 -11.76 -2.57 10.32
CA SER A 486 -10.53 -3.21 10.77
C SER A 486 -9.54 -3.41 9.62
N PRO A 487 -8.22 -3.29 9.87
CA PRO A 487 -7.23 -3.65 8.88
C PRO A 487 -7.38 -5.09 8.38
N GLN A 488 -7.16 -5.29 7.09
CA GLN A 488 -7.15 -6.62 6.48
C GLN A 488 -5.76 -7.26 6.71
N VAL A 489 -5.68 -8.17 7.68
CA VAL A 489 -4.47 -8.93 7.98
C VAL A 489 -4.63 -10.37 7.51
N THR A 490 -3.68 -10.88 6.73
CA THR A 490 -3.78 -12.21 6.09
C THR A 490 -2.53 -13.05 6.35
N GLY A 491 -2.59 -14.37 6.15
CA GLY A 491 -1.41 -15.23 6.31
C GLY A 491 -0.33 -14.95 5.25
N ALA A 492 0.88 -14.55 5.67
CA ALA A 492 2.00 -14.27 4.78
C ALA A 492 2.65 -15.55 4.23
N ASP A 493 2.51 -16.69 4.93
CA ASP A 493 3.00 -18.00 4.48
C ASP A 493 1.89 -19.07 4.46
N ALA A 494 2.19 -20.21 3.85
CA ALA A 494 1.22 -21.29 3.66
C ALA A 494 0.76 -21.90 5.01
N ALA A 495 1.65 -21.99 5.99
CA ALA A 495 1.33 -22.51 7.32
C ALA A 495 0.33 -21.60 8.06
N THR A 496 0.57 -20.29 8.04
CA THR A 496 -0.33 -19.31 8.67
C THR A 496 -1.66 -19.21 7.93
N ARG A 497 -1.67 -19.28 6.59
CA ARG A 497 -2.91 -19.35 5.81
C ARG A 497 -3.74 -20.59 6.13
N ALA A 498 -3.11 -21.75 6.25
CA ALA A 498 -3.80 -22.98 6.65
C ALA A 498 -4.38 -22.87 8.07
N ALA A 499 -3.64 -22.27 9.01
CA ALA A 499 -4.10 -22.03 10.38
C ALA A 499 -5.31 -21.08 10.46
N LEU A 500 -5.38 -20.09 9.56
CA LEU A 500 -6.51 -19.16 9.44
C LEU A 500 -7.65 -19.69 8.54
N GLY A 501 -7.48 -20.84 7.90
CA GLY A 501 -8.43 -21.37 6.92
C GLY A 501 -8.63 -20.44 5.70
N ASP A 502 -7.55 -19.82 5.21
CA ASP A 502 -7.52 -18.83 4.12
C ASP A 502 -8.42 -17.59 4.34
N ARG A 503 -8.78 -17.30 5.60
CA ARG A 503 -9.53 -16.10 5.98
C ARG A 503 -8.59 -15.02 6.55
N PRO A 504 -8.95 -13.73 6.47
CA PRO A 504 -8.25 -12.69 7.20
C PRO A 504 -8.30 -12.93 8.70
N LEU A 505 -7.22 -12.62 9.40
CA LEU A 505 -7.20 -12.46 10.84
C LEU A 505 -8.05 -11.23 11.18
N ARG A 506 -9.12 -11.40 11.95
CA ARG A 506 -9.99 -10.33 12.44
C ARG A 506 -9.70 -10.05 13.91
N PRO A 507 -10.04 -8.86 14.43
CA PRO A 507 -10.00 -8.60 15.86
C PRO A 507 -10.85 -9.61 16.64
N ASP A 508 -10.43 -9.94 17.85
CA ASP A 508 -11.21 -10.68 18.83
C ASP A 508 -11.58 -9.76 20.01
N ARG A 509 -12.03 -10.32 21.13
CA ARG A 509 -12.40 -9.53 22.33
C ARG A 509 -11.23 -9.32 23.29
N ASN A 510 -10.00 -9.65 22.89
CA ASN A 510 -8.79 -9.37 23.66
C ASN A 510 -8.37 -7.91 23.46
N LEU A 511 -8.56 -7.06 24.46
CA LEU A 511 -8.25 -5.62 24.35
C LEU A 511 -6.77 -5.34 24.14
N GLY A 512 -5.89 -6.15 24.71
CA GLY A 512 -4.46 -6.03 24.45
C GLY A 512 -3.98 -6.92 23.31
N GLY A 513 -4.88 -7.50 22.52
CA GLY A 513 -4.58 -8.31 21.34
C GLY A 513 -3.84 -7.55 20.25
N TYR A 514 -3.45 -8.27 19.19
CA TYR A 514 -2.68 -7.68 18.09
C TYR A 514 -3.51 -6.66 17.31
N LEU A 515 -4.70 -7.07 16.85
CA LEU A 515 -5.65 -6.21 16.15
C LEU A 515 -6.64 -5.60 17.13
N SER A 516 -6.86 -4.29 17.04
CA SER A 516 -7.89 -3.61 17.82
C SER A 516 -9.22 -3.57 17.05
N GLN A 517 -10.31 -3.41 17.79
CA GLN A 517 -11.61 -3.17 17.18
C GLN A 517 -11.74 -1.67 16.85
N PRO A 518 -12.27 -1.31 15.67
CA PRO A 518 -12.47 0.08 15.31
C PRO A 518 -13.62 0.71 16.13
N PRO A 519 -13.69 2.05 16.16
CA PRO A 519 -14.84 2.78 16.66
C PRO A 519 -16.17 2.26 16.11
N THR A 520 -16.99 1.72 17.00
CA THR A 520 -18.31 1.14 16.66
C THR A 520 -19.45 1.79 17.45
N MET A 521 -19.13 2.62 18.44
CA MET A 521 -20.09 3.50 19.09
C MET A 521 -19.60 4.94 18.98
N LEU A 522 -20.48 5.84 18.60
CA LEU A 522 -20.17 7.24 18.33
C LEU A 522 -20.99 8.17 19.22
N THR A 523 -20.37 9.26 19.67
CA THR A 523 -21.04 10.37 20.36
C THR A 523 -20.50 11.71 19.84
N THR A 524 -20.96 12.83 20.39
CA THR A 524 -20.49 14.16 19.99
C THR A 524 -19.25 14.60 20.79
N LEU A 525 -18.39 15.45 20.23
CA LEU A 525 -17.26 16.04 20.96
C LEU A 525 -17.69 16.75 22.24
N SER A 526 -18.85 17.41 22.24
CA SER A 526 -19.41 18.04 23.44
C SER A 526 -19.80 17.04 24.53
N SER A 527 -19.97 15.77 24.18
CA SER A 527 -20.27 14.69 25.12
C SER A 527 -19.03 13.95 25.61
N ALA A 528 -17.85 14.17 25.00
CA ALA A 528 -16.61 13.50 25.41
C ALA A 528 -16.27 13.78 26.89
N ALA A 529 -16.47 15.04 27.32
CA ALA A 529 -16.21 15.45 28.69
C ALA A 529 -17.09 14.71 29.71
N ALA A 530 -18.35 14.41 29.39
CA ALA A 530 -19.22 13.66 30.29
C ALA A 530 -18.69 12.25 30.62
N MET A 531 -17.97 11.63 29.68
CA MET A 531 -17.32 10.34 29.90
C MET A 531 -15.94 10.48 30.55
N THR A 532 -15.13 11.47 30.17
CA THR A 532 -13.77 11.60 30.73
C THR A 532 -13.78 12.18 32.14
N MET A 533 -14.70 13.12 32.42
CA MET A 533 -14.89 13.73 33.74
C MET A 533 -15.59 12.81 34.72
N SER A 534 -16.19 11.70 34.27
CA SER A 534 -16.75 10.71 35.18
C SER A 534 -15.69 9.77 35.77
N ARG A 535 -14.41 9.86 35.36
CA ARG A 535 -13.32 9.04 35.93
C ARG A 535 -12.97 9.50 37.34
N HIS A 536 -12.64 8.55 38.23
CA HIS A 536 -11.99 8.89 39.50
C HIS A 536 -10.67 9.63 39.28
N ASN A 537 -9.82 9.10 38.40
CA ASN A 537 -8.49 9.65 38.12
C ASN A 537 -8.48 10.46 36.81
N PRO A 538 -7.92 11.68 36.80
CA PRO A 538 -7.78 12.46 35.57
C PRO A 538 -6.93 11.77 34.52
N SER A 539 -7.27 11.99 33.26
CA SER A 539 -6.49 11.55 32.11
C SER A 539 -6.06 12.73 31.24
N VAL A 540 -5.19 12.50 30.26
CA VAL A 540 -4.88 13.52 29.24
C VAL A 540 -6.11 13.91 28.40
N GLN A 541 -7.09 13.02 28.27
CA GLN A 541 -8.33 13.26 27.51
C GLN A 541 -9.20 14.35 28.15
N ASP A 542 -9.05 14.59 29.47
CA ASP A 542 -9.76 15.62 30.22
C ASP A 542 -9.54 17.03 29.64
N LYS A 543 -8.31 17.33 29.22
CA LYS A 543 -7.93 18.63 28.64
C LYS A 543 -7.79 18.56 27.11
N ALA A 544 -7.41 17.40 26.60
CA ALA A 544 -7.09 17.17 25.20
C ALA A 544 -7.79 15.89 24.69
N PRO A 545 -9.11 15.89 24.49
CA PRO A 545 -9.85 14.67 24.15
C PRO A 545 -9.63 14.19 22.71
N VAL A 546 -9.22 15.06 21.79
CA VAL A 546 -9.11 14.72 20.38
C VAL A 546 -7.87 13.84 20.14
N SER A 547 -8.08 12.69 19.51
CA SER A 547 -7.08 11.64 19.28
C SER A 547 -6.43 11.77 17.89
N ALA A 548 -7.16 12.25 16.89
CA ALA A 548 -6.64 12.61 15.59
C ALA A 548 -7.58 13.57 14.85
N ILE A 549 -7.07 14.32 13.87
CA ILE A 549 -7.88 15.14 12.95
C ILE A 549 -7.57 14.72 11.52
N ARG A 550 -8.60 14.28 10.78
CA ARG A 550 -8.54 13.86 9.38
C ARG A 550 -9.02 15.03 8.51
N ILE A 551 -8.19 15.46 7.56
CA ILE A 551 -8.37 16.74 6.86
C ILE A 551 -8.45 16.56 5.34
N ARG A 552 -9.47 17.20 4.74
CA ARG A 552 -9.54 17.47 3.29
C ARG A 552 -9.12 18.91 3.03
N VAL A 553 -8.22 19.09 2.07
CA VAL A 553 -7.73 20.41 1.67
C VAL A 553 -8.58 20.94 0.52
N ALA A 554 -8.96 22.21 0.59
CA ALA A 554 -9.83 22.83 -0.39
C ALA A 554 -9.21 22.82 -1.80
N GLY A 555 -9.98 22.29 -2.75
CA GLY A 555 -9.60 22.25 -4.17
C GLY A 555 -8.47 21.27 -4.50
N VAL A 556 -8.15 20.30 -3.63
CA VAL A 556 -7.19 19.23 -3.97
C VAL A 556 -7.90 18.12 -4.74
N THR A 557 -7.44 17.88 -5.96
CA THR A 557 -8.00 16.85 -6.85
C THR A 557 -7.04 15.68 -7.10
N GLY A 558 -5.78 15.80 -6.64
CA GLY A 558 -4.76 14.77 -6.83
C GLY A 558 -3.37 15.24 -6.38
N VAL A 559 -2.33 14.81 -7.09
CA VAL A 559 -0.91 15.08 -6.77
C VAL A 559 -0.25 16.06 -7.74
N ASP A 560 -1.05 16.82 -8.49
CA ASP A 560 -0.56 17.84 -9.40
C ASP A 560 0.15 18.99 -8.64
N PRO A 561 0.98 19.80 -9.33
CA PRO A 561 1.73 20.87 -8.68
C PRO A 561 0.87 21.90 -7.95
N VAL A 562 -0.35 22.19 -8.42
CA VAL A 562 -1.28 23.14 -7.80
C VAL A 562 -1.88 22.54 -6.54
N SER A 563 -2.38 21.30 -6.61
CA SER A 563 -2.84 20.55 -5.43
C SER A 563 -1.73 20.43 -4.38
N ARG A 564 -0.50 20.13 -4.80
CA ARG A 564 0.65 20.08 -3.89
C ARG A 564 0.95 21.41 -3.21
N ALA A 565 0.88 22.52 -3.95
CA ALA A 565 1.06 23.85 -3.36
C ALA A 565 -0.03 24.16 -2.33
N ARG A 566 -1.29 23.76 -2.60
CA ARG A 566 -2.42 23.89 -1.66
C ARG A 566 -2.21 23.05 -0.39
N VAL A 567 -1.80 21.79 -0.54
CA VAL A 567 -1.50 20.90 0.61
C VAL A 567 -0.35 21.46 1.45
N ASN A 568 0.75 21.89 0.81
CA ASN A 568 1.87 22.48 1.52
C ASN A 568 1.48 23.78 2.25
N ALA A 569 0.63 24.61 1.64
CA ALA A 569 0.09 25.81 2.28
C ALA A 569 -0.80 25.46 3.49
N ALA A 570 -1.63 24.43 3.38
CA ALA A 570 -2.44 23.92 4.49
C ALA A 570 -1.57 23.39 5.63
N VAL A 571 -0.56 22.56 5.34
CA VAL A 571 0.41 22.05 6.34
C VAL A 571 1.12 23.21 7.04
N ALA A 572 1.61 24.21 6.29
CA ALA A 572 2.25 25.39 6.86
C ALA A 572 1.29 26.25 7.71
N ALA A 573 -0.01 26.28 7.37
CA ALA A 573 -1.02 26.95 8.17
C ALA A 573 -1.30 26.20 9.48
N ILE A 574 -1.46 24.88 9.43
CA ILE A 574 -1.67 24.02 10.60
C ILE A 574 -0.46 24.11 11.54
N HIS A 575 0.76 23.98 11.02
CA HIS A 575 1.97 24.06 11.84
C HIS A 575 2.15 25.43 12.51
N ARG A 576 1.77 26.53 11.83
CA ARG A 576 1.76 27.86 12.45
C ARG A 576 0.72 28.01 13.54
N ALA A 577 -0.47 27.43 13.37
CA ALA A 577 -1.53 27.47 14.36
C ALA A 577 -1.24 26.57 15.57
N CYS A 578 -0.60 25.42 15.34
CA CYS A 578 -0.36 24.36 16.33
C CYS A 578 1.01 23.70 16.07
N PRO A 579 2.12 24.28 16.55
CA PRO A 579 3.48 23.84 16.19
C PRO A 579 3.90 22.50 16.79
N THR A 580 3.22 22.06 17.85
CA THR A 580 3.54 20.82 18.56
C THR A 580 2.88 19.57 17.98
N LEU A 581 1.95 19.71 17.03
CA LEU A 581 1.22 18.57 16.49
C LEU A 581 2.02 17.87 15.39
N ASP A 582 1.93 16.54 15.34
CA ASP A 582 2.51 15.73 14.28
C ASP A 582 1.59 15.80 13.05
N ILE A 583 2.16 16.07 11.87
CA ILE A 583 1.40 16.23 10.63
C ILE A 583 1.90 15.24 9.58
N ASP A 584 1.02 14.36 9.13
CA ASP A 584 1.27 13.41 8.06
C ASP A 584 0.50 13.79 6.80
N VAL A 585 1.25 14.00 5.71
CA VAL A 585 0.67 14.19 4.38
C VAL A 585 0.34 12.82 3.80
N THR A 586 -0.96 12.56 3.62
CA THR A 586 -1.46 11.24 3.20
C THR A 586 -1.87 11.22 1.74
N VAL A 587 -2.14 12.38 1.12
CA VAL A 587 -2.29 12.46 -0.34
C VAL A 587 -1.05 11.91 -1.06
N GLY A 588 -1.28 11.07 -2.06
CA GLY A 588 -0.23 10.37 -2.79
C GLY A 588 0.42 9.22 -2.02
N SER A 589 -0.18 8.78 -0.92
CA SER A 589 0.24 7.57 -0.21
C SER A 589 -0.32 6.32 -0.88
N SER A 590 0.30 5.17 -0.60
CA SER A 590 -0.16 3.87 -1.12
C SER A 590 -0.01 2.80 -0.04
N PRO A 591 -0.91 1.79 -0.01
CA PRO A 591 -0.71 0.60 0.81
C PRO A 591 0.62 -0.08 0.48
N ALA A 592 1.31 -0.51 1.51
CA ALA A 592 2.64 -1.11 1.50
C ALA A 592 2.63 -2.33 2.44
N PRO A 593 2.33 -3.53 1.92
CA PRO A 593 2.26 -4.75 2.73
C PRO A 593 3.55 -5.00 3.50
N GLN A 594 3.45 -5.16 4.81
CA GLN A 594 4.52 -5.52 5.72
C GLN A 594 4.28 -6.92 6.25
N THR A 595 5.34 -7.71 6.33
CA THR A 595 5.30 -9.00 7.02
C THR A 595 5.55 -8.75 8.50
N VAL A 596 4.59 -9.16 9.34
CA VAL A 596 4.71 -9.12 10.80
C VAL A 596 4.74 -10.56 11.33
N ILE A 597 5.71 -10.82 12.19
CA ILE A 597 5.91 -12.11 12.87
C ILE A 597 5.25 -12.00 14.24
N LEU A 598 4.28 -12.87 14.47
CA LEU A 598 3.62 -13.07 15.75
C LEU A 598 4.30 -14.22 16.52
N PRO A 599 4.18 -14.26 17.86
CA PRO A 599 4.55 -15.41 18.68
C PRO A 599 3.98 -16.73 18.14
N GLY A 600 4.73 -17.82 18.30
CA GLY A 600 4.40 -19.10 17.65
C GLY A 600 4.86 -19.20 16.18
N ASN A 601 5.71 -18.27 15.73
CA ASN A 601 6.25 -18.18 14.36
C ASN A 601 5.21 -17.97 13.25
N ALA A 602 3.99 -17.57 13.59
CA ALA A 602 2.98 -17.19 12.62
C ALA A 602 3.41 -15.90 11.90
N LYS A 603 3.33 -15.90 10.57
CA LYS A 603 3.69 -14.73 9.75
C LYS A 603 2.44 -14.19 9.11
N VAL A 604 2.09 -12.97 9.46
CA VAL A 604 0.95 -12.26 8.90
C VAL A 604 1.42 -11.12 7.99
N SER A 605 0.63 -10.81 6.98
CA SER A 605 0.82 -9.67 6.09
C SER A 605 -0.21 -8.62 6.43
N GLU A 606 0.26 -7.41 6.73
CA GLU A 606 -0.54 -6.26 7.10
C GLU A 606 -0.25 -5.12 6.13
N GLY A 607 -1.28 -4.44 5.62
CA GLY A 607 -1.07 -3.26 4.80
C GLY A 607 -0.63 -2.09 5.68
N TRP A 608 0.59 -1.58 5.58
CA TRP A 608 0.91 -0.27 6.17
C TRP A 608 0.76 0.80 5.09
N THR A 609 0.72 2.08 5.46
CA THR A 609 0.62 3.16 4.48
C THR A 609 1.99 3.78 4.22
N SER A 610 2.51 3.72 2.99
CA SER A 610 3.74 4.45 2.63
C SER A 610 3.43 5.84 2.13
N LYS A 611 4.04 6.85 2.76
CA LYS A 611 3.84 8.27 2.47
C LYS A 611 4.57 8.68 1.18
N GLY A 612 3.96 9.59 0.43
CA GLY A 612 4.59 10.26 -0.72
C GLY A 612 5.01 9.33 -1.87
N VAL A 613 4.40 8.14 -2.00
CA VAL A 613 4.68 7.16 -3.07
C VAL A 613 4.40 7.77 -4.45
N ALA A 614 3.23 8.40 -4.63
CA ALA A 614 2.85 9.04 -5.88
C ALA A 614 3.86 10.14 -6.28
N LEU A 615 4.37 10.91 -5.32
CA LEU A 615 5.36 11.96 -5.59
C LEU A 615 6.72 11.38 -6.01
N ARG A 616 7.16 10.29 -5.38
CA ARG A 616 8.36 9.55 -5.78
C ARG A 616 8.20 8.97 -7.19
N ILE A 617 7.05 8.36 -7.48
CA ILE A 617 6.71 7.84 -8.81
C ILE A 617 6.74 8.96 -9.85
N LEU A 618 6.04 10.07 -9.62
CA LEU A 618 5.97 11.17 -10.58
C LEU A 618 7.33 11.82 -10.83
N ARG A 619 8.12 12.07 -9.77
CA ARG A 619 9.49 12.60 -9.90
C ARG A 619 10.39 11.62 -10.65
N GLY A 620 10.31 10.34 -10.34
CA GLY A 620 11.08 9.30 -11.02
C GLY A 620 10.72 9.20 -12.50
N VAL A 621 9.43 9.23 -12.84
CA VAL A 621 8.94 9.23 -14.22
C VAL A 621 9.35 10.49 -14.97
N ASP A 622 9.30 11.67 -14.35
CA ASP A 622 9.72 12.94 -14.96
C ASP A 622 11.23 12.94 -15.24
N THR A 623 12.06 12.58 -14.26
CA THR A 623 13.52 12.48 -14.43
C THR A 623 13.88 11.46 -15.50
N LYS A 624 13.26 10.28 -15.47
CA LYS A 624 13.46 9.22 -16.47
C LYS A 624 13.06 9.68 -17.87
N SER A 625 11.91 10.33 -18.00
CA SER A 625 11.43 10.85 -19.30
C SER A 625 12.35 11.93 -19.86
N ALA A 626 12.87 12.82 -19.00
CA ALA A 626 13.82 13.85 -19.40
C ALA A 626 15.16 13.25 -19.86
N VAL A 627 15.72 12.31 -19.09
CA VAL A 627 16.95 11.59 -19.45
C VAL A 627 16.78 10.86 -20.78
N LEU A 628 15.69 10.11 -20.95
CA LEU A 628 15.35 9.42 -22.19
C LEU A 628 15.29 10.39 -23.38
N PHE A 629 14.60 11.51 -23.22
CA PHE A 629 14.46 12.50 -24.29
C PHE A 629 15.81 13.08 -24.73
N VAL A 630 16.65 13.50 -23.77
CA VAL A 630 17.99 14.04 -24.04
C VAL A 630 18.88 13.00 -24.73
N LEU A 631 18.86 11.77 -24.21
CA LEU A 631 19.65 10.67 -24.73
C LEU A 631 19.31 10.34 -26.18
N VAL A 632 18.01 10.23 -26.50
CA VAL A 632 17.54 9.98 -27.86
C VAL A 632 17.94 11.12 -28.80
N LEU A 633 17.83 12.38 -28.35
CA LEU A 633 18.25 13.55 -29.13
C LEU A 633 19.75 13.52 -29.44
N VAL A 634 20.59 13.18 -28.47
CA VAL A 634 22.05 13.08 -28.63
C VAL A 634 22.42 11.96 -29.61
N VAL A 635 21.84 10.76 -29.46
CA VAL A 635 22.10 9.62 -30.34
C VAL A 635 21.68 9.94 -31.78
N CYS A 636 20.50 10.54 -31.97
CA CYS A 636 20.02 10.97 -33.29
C CYS A 636 20.91 12.06 -33.92
N GLY A 637 21.25 13.11 -33.16
CA GLY A 637 22.08 14.21 -33.65
C GLY A 637 23.47 13.75 -34.08
N ILE A 638 24.07 12.80 -33.34
CA ILE A 638 25.37 12.25 -33.67
C ILE A 638 25.28 11.36 -34.91
N PHE A 639 24.28 10.49 -35.01
CA PHE A 639 24.03 9.69 -36.21
C PHE A 639 23.88 10.58 -37.46
N LEU A 640 23.03 11.62 -37.41
CA LEU A 640 22.88 12.59 -38.50
C LEU A 640 24.20 13.29 -38.83
N GLY A 641 24.96 13.70 -37.81
CA GLY A 641 26.25 14.36 -37.98
C GLY A 641 27.27 13.47 -38.69
N GLN A 642 27.28 12.16 -38.39
CA GLN A 642 28.13 11.20 -39.09
C GLN A 642 27.74 11.05 -40.55
N SER A 643 26.45 10.85 -40.83
CA SER A 643 25.98 10.71 -42.21
C SER A 643 26.19 11.98 -43.03
N ALA A 644 26.02 13.17 -42.43
CA ALA A 644 26.34 14.45 -43.06
C ALA A 644 27.84 14.58 -43.37
N LEU A 645 28.71 14.21 -42.41
CA LEU A 645 30.16 14.23 -42.61
C LEU A 645 30.62 13.26 -43.69
N ALA A 646 30.00 12.07 -43.77
CA ALA A 646 30.23 11.09 -44.83
C ALA A 646 29.86 11.66 -46.21
N SER A 647 28.70 12.33 -46.32
CA SER A 647 28.26 12.99 -47.55
C SER A 647 29.24 14.06 -48.01
N VAL A 648 29.68 14.95 -47.11
CA VAL A 648 30.65 16.01 -47.41
C VAL A 648 32.00 15.43 -47.84
N ARG A 649 32.49 14.39 -47.15
CA ARG A 649 33.77 13.74 -47.49
C ARG A 649 33.76 13.15 -48.90
N SER A 650 32.65 12.55 -49.30
CA SER A 650 32.50 11.98 -50.64
C SER A 650 32.52 13.01 -51.77
N ARG A 651 32.44 14.31 -51.44
CA ARG A 651 32.36 15.45 -52.37
C ARG A 651 33.57 16.39 -52.27
N ARG A 652 34.66 15.97 -51.61
CA ARG A 652 35.84 16.83 -51.42
C ARG A 652 36.42 17.36 -52.73
N THR A 653 36.58 16.52 -53.74
CA THR A 653 37.10 16.90 -55.07
C THR A 653 36.22 17.95 -55.74
N GLU A 654 34.90 17.79 -55.65
CA GLU A 654 33.91 18.70 -56.22
C GLU A 654 33.90 20.06 -55.52
N ILE A 655 33.97 20.06 -54.18
CA ILE A 655 34.11 21.28 -53.37
C ILE A 655 35.42 21.99 -53.74
N GLY A 656 36.50 21.24 -53.95
CA GLY A 656 37.79 21.77 -54.43
C GLY A 656 37.68 22.45 -55.80
N ILE A 657 37.04 21.79 -56.77
CA ILE A 657 36.82 22.34 -58.11
C ILE A 657 35.98 23.62 -58.05
N LEU A 658 34.89 23.64 -57.27
CA LEU A 658 34.06 24.84 -57.10
C LEU A 658 34.85 26.01 -56.49
N ARG A 659 35.76 25.74 -55.55
CA ARG A 659 36.67 26.76 -55.01
C ARG A 659 37.69 27.25 -56.03
N CYS A 660 38.23 26.37 -56.87
CA CYS A 660 39.09 26.77 -57.99
C CYS A 660 38.35 27.66 -59.01
N LEU A 661 37.04 27.46 -59.17
CA LEU A 661 36.16 28.26 -60.03
C LEU A 661 35.68 29.57 -59.36
N GLY A 662 36.22 29.95 -58.20
CA GLY A 662 35.96 31.24 -57.56
C GLY A 662 34.77 31.30 -56.60
N TRP A 663 34.17 30.16 -56.22
CA TRP A 663 33.10 30.15 -55.21
C TRP A 663 33.62 30.56 -53.82
N ARG A 664 32.88 31.45 -53.13
CA ARG A 664 33.24 31.90 -51.79
C ARG A 664 32.93 30.82 -50.75
N THR A 665 33.61 30.86 -49.61
CA THR A 665 33.36 29.96 -48.46
C THR A 665 31.90 29.96 -48.01
N ARG A 666 31.27 31.15 -48.01
CA ARG A 666 29.85 31.32 -47.67
C ARG A 666 28.92 30.61 -48.65
N ASP A 667 29.23 30.62 -49.94
CA ASP A 667 28.38 30.00 -50.96
C ASP A 667 28.39 28.46 -50.85
N ILE A 668 29.55 27.89 -50.52
CA ILE A 668 29.71 26.46 -50.26
C ILE A 668 28.99 26.06 -48.97
N PHE A 669 29.09 26.88 -47.92
CA PHE A 669 28.37 26.64 -46.66
C PHE A 669 26.85 26.65 -46.88
N ILE A 670 26.32 27.66 -47.58
CA ILE A 670 24.88 27.80 -47.88
C ILE A 670 24.42 26.67 -48.79
N ALA A 671 25.22 26.23 -49.76
CA ALA A 671 24.87 25.12 -50.64
C ALA A 671 24.74 23.79 -49.87
N ILE A 672 25.68 23.47 -49.00
CA ILE A 672 25.65 22.24 -48.18
C ILE A 672 24.50 22.30 -47.16
N LEU A 673 24.34 23.43 -46.47
CA LEU A 673 23.29 23.59 -45.46
C LEU A 673 21.90 23.62 -46.10
N GLY A 674 21.76 24.19 -47.30
CA GLY A 674 20.53 24.20 -48.08
C GLY A 674 20.13 22.81 -48.60
N GLU A 675 21.10 21.96 -48.95
CA GLU A 675 20.82 20.56 -49.28
C GLU A 675 20.35 19.78 -48.06
N LEU A 676 21.01 19.95 -46.90
CA LEU A 676 20.59 19.34 -45.65
C LEU A 676 19.21 19.82 -45.19
N LEU A 677 18.89 21.10 -45.41
CA LEU A 677 17.56 21.66 -45.18
C LEU A 677 16.51 20.98 -46.06
N ALA A 678 16.77 20.84 -47.36
CA ALA A 678 15.84 20.20 -48.30
C ALA A 678 15.61 18.72 -47.96
N VAL A 679 16.68 17.98 -47.67
CA VAL A 679 16.58 16.57 -47.25
C VAL A 679 15.88 16.46 -45.90
N GLY A 680 16.17 17.35 -44.95
CA GLY A 680 15.52 17.42 -43.64
C GLY A 680 14.02 17.71 -43.72
N LEU A 681 13.59 18.59 -44.63
CA LEU A 681 12.18 18.87 -44.88
C LEU A 681 11.45 17.66 -45.48
N ILE A 682 12.04 17.01 -46.49
CA ILE A 682 11.43 15.83 -47.15
C ILE A 682 11.35 14.67 -46.16
N ALA A 683 12.45 14.37 -45.47
CA ALA A 683 12.50 13.28 -44.49
C ALA A 683 11.63 13.57 -43.26
N GLY A 684 11.55 14.84 -42.82
CA GLY A 684 10.68 15.27 -41.73
C GLY A 684 9.20 15.16 -42.09
N ALA A 685 8.80 15.52 -43.30
CA ALA A 685 7.41 15.38 -43.77
C ALA A 685 7.01 13.91 -43.88
N LEU A 686 7.85 13.09 -44.53
CA LEU A 686 7.63 11.64 -44.63
C LEU A 686 7.64 10.97 -43.24
N GLY A 687 8.56 11.37 -42.35
CA GLY A 687 8.63 10.87 -40.98
C GLY A 687 7.40 11.24 -40.15
N SER A 688 6.84 12.44 -40.33
CA SER A 688 5.60 12.88 -39.67
C SER A 688 4.41 12.02 -40.09
N LEU A 689 4.27 11.74 -41.39
CA LEU A 689 3.24 10.84 -41.95
C LEU A 689 3.39 9.41 -41.43
N LEU A 690 4.62 8.89 -41.47
CA LEU A 690 4.91 7.53 -41.00
C LEU A 690 4.65 7.38 -39.51
N ALA A 691 5.04 8.37 -38.70
CA ALA A 691 4.81 8.38 -37.26
C ALA A 691 3.33 8.48 -36.90
N TYR A 692 2.55 9.25 -37.65
CA TYR A 692 1.09 9.30 -37.47
C TYR A 692 0.46 7.94 -37.80
N GLY A 693 0.83 7.32 -38.92
CA GLY A 693 0.33 5.99 -39.32
C GLY A 693 0.72 4.87 -38.35
N LEU A 694 1.99 4.84 -37.91
CA LEU A 694 2.46 3.88 -36.91
C LEU A 694 1.83 4.12 -35.54
N GLY A 695 1.60 5.38 -35.16
CA GLY A 695 0.89 5.72 -33.93
C GLY A 695 -0.55 5.18 -33.93
N ALA A 696 -1.27 5.35 -35.03
CA ALA A 696 -2.61 4.80 -35.21
C ALA A 696 -2.60 3.26 -35.18
N LEU A 697 -1.65 2.61 -35.87
CA LEU A 697 -1.53 1.16 -35.91
C LEU A 697 -1.21 0.55 -34.54
N LEU A 698 -0.34 1.22 -33.77
CA LEU A 698 0.08 0.79 -32.45
C LEU A 698 -0.86 1.26 -31.32
N HIS A 699 -2.01 1.85 -31.65
CA HIS A 699 -2.99 2.37 -30.69
C HIS A 699 -2.40 3.42 -29.71
N LEU A 700 -1.33 4.10 -30.13
CA LEU A 700 -0.74 5.22 -29.40
C LEU A 700 -1.57 6.46 -29.71
N HIS A 701 -2.17 7.10 -28.69
CA HIS A 701 -2.99 8.30 -28.86
C HIS A 701 -2.13 9.53 -29.27
N THR A 702 -1.70 9.58 -30.53
CA THR A 702 -0.93 10.68 -31.11
C THR A 702 -1.85 11.76 -31.64
N ARG A 703 -1.98 12.88 -30.89
CA ARG A 703 -2.66 14.07 -31.41
C ARG A 703 -1.94 14.57 -32.68
N PRO A 704 -2.64 14.95 -33.76
CA PRO A 704 -2.01 15.35 -35.03
C PRO A 704 -1.07 16.55 -34.87
N LEU A 705 -1.38 17.47 -33.93
CA LEU A 705 -0.51 18.60 -33.58
C LEU A 705 0.88 18.17 -33.10
N HIS A 706 0.98 17.02 -32.41
CA HIS A 706 2.25 16.49 -31.93
C HIS A 706 3.06 15.82 -33.04
N ALA A 707 2.38 15.13 -33.98
CA ALA A 707 3.03 14.60 -35.17
C ALA A 707 3.59 15.73 -36.06
N ALA A 708 2.94 16.89 -36.09
CA ALA A 708 3.44 18.06 -36.82
C ALA A 708 4.73 18.68 -36.24
N LEU A 709 4.99 18.51 -34.93
CA LEU A 709 6.24 18.99 -34.29
C LEU A 709 7.50 18.22 -34.74
N VAL A 710 7.34 17.09 -35.42
CA VAL A 710 8.45 16.29 -35.94
C VAL A 710 9.21 17.03 -37.03
N LEU A 711 8.49 17.73 -37.91
CA LEU A 711 9.08 18.49 -39.01
C LEU A 711 10.07 19.57 -38.55
N PRO A 712 9.70 20.52 -37.66
CA PRO A 712 10.64 21.54 -37.19
C PRO A 712 11.81 20.95 -36.40
N VAL A 713 11.58 19.89 -35.61
CA VAL A 713 12.65 19.22 -34.84
C VAL A 713 13.63 18.52 -35.78
N ALA A 714 13.16 17.81 -36.81
CA ALA A 714 14.01 17.15 -37.79
C ALA A 714 14.86 18.16 -38.58
N VAL A 715 14.27 19.29 -38.98
CA VAL A 715 14.99 20.39 -39.65
C VAL A 715 16.05 20.98 -38.73
N LEU A 716 15.71 21.32 -37.49
CA LEU A 716 16.65 21.85 -36.51
C LEU A 716 17.82 20.89 -36.26
N LEU A 717 17.54 19.60 -36.06
CA LEU A 717 18.56 18.56 -35.87
C LEU A 717 19.45 18.41 -37.10
N ALA A 718 18.87 18.40 -38.31
CA ALA A 718 19.65 18.27 -39.56
C ALA A 718 20.58 19.47 -39.78
N LEU A 719 20.11 20.68 -39.50
CA LEU A 719 20.91 21.90 -39.58
C LEU A 719 22.01 21.92 -38.50
N ALA A 720 21.67 21.63 -37.25
CA ALA A 720 22.62 21.64 -36.13
C ALA A 720 23.71 20.57 -36.30
N ALA A 721 23.33 19.33 -36.63
CA ALA A 721 24.27 18.23 -36.86
C ALA A 721 25.12 18.44 -38.13
N GLY A 722 24.56 19.13 -39.13
CA GLY A 722 25.21 19.45 -40.40
C GLY A 722 26.13 20.67 -40.38
N ALA A 723 25.96 21.58 -39.41
CA ALA A 723 26.70 22.83 -39.33
C ALA A 723 28.21 22.61 -39.19
N LEU A 724 28.64 21.69 -38.32
CA LEU A 724 30.06 21.39 -38.11
C LEU A 724 30.72 20.75 -39.36
N PRO A 725 30.14 19.72 -40.01
CA PRO A 725 30.62 19.22 -41.30
C PRO A 725 30.67 20.30 -42.40
N ALA A 726 29.63 21.11 -42.53
CA ALA A 726 29.56 22.18 -43.53
C ALA A 726 30.65 23.23 -43.29
N TRP A 727 30.86 23.65 -42.04
CA TRP A 727 31.94 24.56 -41.68
C TRP A 727 33.32 23.97 -41.97
N ARG A 728 33.56 22.70 -41.62
CA ARG A 728 34.82 22.03 -41.95
C ARG A 728 35.04 21.92 -43.47
N ALA A 729 33.99 21.73 -44.25
CA ALA A 729 34.06 21.71 -45.72
C ALA A 729 34.61 23.03 -46.29
N THR A 730 34.24 24.17 -45.68
CA THR A 730 34.73 25.49 -46.08
C THR A 730 36.20 25.76 -45.74
N ARG A 731 36.87 24.86 -45.00
CA ARG A 731 38.29 24.98 -44.66
C ARG A 731 39.21 24.08 -45.48
N VAL A 732 38.67 23.31 -46.42
CA VAL A 732 39.49 22.46 -47.31
C VAL A 732 40.20 23.32 -48.35
N GLU A 733 41.52 23.20 -48.43
CA GLU A 733 42.33 23.89 -49.44
C GLU A 733 42.10 23.28 -50.84
N PRO A 734 42.02 24.09 -51.91
CA PRO A 734 41.70 23.59 -53.25
C PRO A 734 42.72 22.57 -53.78
N LEU A 735 44.00 22.70 -53.39
CA LEU A 735 45.07 21.80 -53.81
C LEU A 735 44.98 20.42 -53.13
N ASP A 736 44.60 20.40 -51.85
CA ASP A 736 44.40 19.18 -51.06
C ASP A 736 43.14 18.40 -51.48
N ALA A 737 42.16 19.09 -52.09
CA ALA A 737 40.93 18.47 -52.54
C ALA A 737 41.11 17.62 -53.80
N VAL A 738 42.12 17.91 -54.63
CA VAL A 738 42.35 17.24 -55.93
C VAL A 738 43.43 16.15 -55.83
N ARG A 739 44.36 16.26 -54.88
CA ARG A 739 45.35 15.20 -54.63
C ARG A 739 44.74 14.06 -53.83
N PRO A 740 44.97 12.78 -54.20
CA PRO A 740 44.55 11.66 -53.36
C PRO A 740 45.24 11.80 -51.99
N PRO A 741 44.52 11.62 -50.87
CA PRO A 741 45.11 11.73 -49.55
C PRO A 741 46.16 10.62 -49.35
N VAL A 742 47.44 10.98 -49.50
CA VAL A 742 48.56 10.10 -49.19
C VAL A 742 48.77 10.13 -47.69
N VAL A 743 48.37 9.06 -47.00
CA VAL A 743 48.66 8.91 -45.57
C VAL A 743 50.18 8.74 -45.43
N PRO A 744 50.88 9.55 -44.63
CA PRO A 744 52.33 9.43 -44.46
C PRO A 744 52.70 8.03 -43.97
N SER A 745 53.65 7.40 -44.65
CA SER A 745 54.10 6.04 -44.37
C SER A 745 54.94 5.99 -43.10
N GLY A 746 54.39 5.45 -42.01
CA GLY A 746 55.16 5.06 -40.82
C GLY A 746 55.92 3.74 -41.02
N ARG A 747 56.81 3.38 -40.06
CA ARG A 747 57.59 2.12 -40.06
C ARG A 747 56.67 0.90 -40.26
N SER A 748 56.96 0.09 -41.28
CA SER A 748 56.19 -1.12 -41.59
C SER A 748 56.57 -2.27 -40.64
N ARG A 749 55.69 -2.62 -39.69
CA ARG A 749 55.76 -3.92 -39.00
C ARG A 749 55.13 -5.03 -39.85
N PRO A 750 55.63 -6.28 -39.87
CA PRO A 750 54.94 -7.39 -40.51
C PRO A 750 53.65 -7.74 -39.74
N VAL A 751 52.58 -8.07 -40.47
CA VAL A 751 51.32 -8.54 -39.89
C VAL A 751 51.11 -9.99 -40.33
N ARG A 752 50.98 -10.92 -39.38
CA ARG A 752 50.94 -12.37 -39.63
C ARG A 752 49.54 -13.02 -39.55
N SER A 753 48.50 -12.26 -39.22
CA SER A 753 47.13 -12.77 -39.07
C SER A 753 46.07 -11.81 -39.61
N LEU A 754 44.93 -12.36 -40.04
CA LEU A 754 43.76 -11.59 -40.48
C LEU A 754 43.25 -10.63 -39.39
N ALA A 755 43.23 -11.08 -38.13
CA ALA A 755 42.86 -10.25 -36.98
C ALA A 755 43.86 -9.11 -36.73
N GLY A 756 45.17 -9.39 -36.88
CA GLY A 756 46.21 -8.35 -36.78
C GLY A 756 46.11 -7.32 -37.91
N MET A 757 45.65 -7.74 -39.10
CA MET A 757 45.42 -6.85 -40.23
C MET A 757 44.20 -5.95 -40.00
N ALA A 758 43.09 -6.53 -39.52
CA ALA A 758 41.90 -5.79 -39.10
C ALA A 758 42.22 -4.75 -38.01
N LEU A 759 42.95 -5.13 -36.96
CA LEU A 759 43.32 -4.23 -35.86
C LEU A 759 44.18 -3.06 -36.35
N ARG A 760 45.13 -3.33 -37.25
CA ARG A 760 45.99 -2.28 -37.81
C ARG A 760 45.24 -1.37 -38.78
N ASN A 761 44.26 -1.91 -39.49
CA ASN A 761 43.35 -1.14 -40.31
C ASN A 761 42.48 -0.19 -39.47
N LEU A 762 42.08 -0.61 -38.27
CA LEU A 762 41.35 0.25 -37.34
C LEU A 762 42.23 1.40 -36.79
N THR A 763 43.53 1.17 -36.57
CA THR A 763 44.44 2.15 -35.95
C THR A 763 45.12 3.10 -36.95
N ARG A 764 45.22 2.73 -38.23
CA ARG A 764 45.85 3.56 -39.28
C ARG A 764 45.09 4.85 -39.60
N VAL A 765 43.79 4.90 -39.35
CA VAL A 765 42.96 6.09 -39.63
C VAL A 765 42.10 6.42 -38.40
N PRO A 766 42.71 6.92 -37.31
CA PRO A 766 42.08 7.02 -36.00
C PRO A 766 40.81 7.89 -36.02
N GLY A 767 40.79 8.95 -36.83
CA GLY A 767 39.62 9.81 -36.96
C GLY A 767 38.36 9.12 -37.51
N ARG A 768 38.46 7.94 -38.15
CA ARG A 768 37.30 7.20 -38.70
C ARG A 768 36.77 6.16 -37.74
N THR A 769 37.68 5.40 -37.14
CA THR A 769 37.34 4.40 -36.12
C THR A 769 36.79 5.04 -34.86
N VAL A 770 37.33 6.19 -34.45
CA VAL A 770 36.78 6.96 -33.32
C VAL A 770 35.34 7.40 -33.59
N LEU A 771 35.01 7.83 -34.82
CA LEU A 771 33.64 8.27 -35.16
C LEU A 771 32.63 7.11 -35.17
N GLY A 772 32.99 5.97 -35.76
CA GLY A 772 32.13 4.77 -35.77
C GLY A 772 31.99 4.11 -34.40
N ALA A 773 33.08 4.04 -33.63
CA ALA A 773 33.05 3.56 -32.25
C ALA A 773 32.26 4.51 -31.35
N ALA A 774 32.34 5.84 -31.53
CA ALA A 774 31.58 6.81 -30.75
C ALA A 774 30.06 6.65 -30.94
N GLY A 775 29.58 6.47 -32.19
CA GLY A 775 28.15 6.26 -32.45
C GLY A 775 27.60 5.01 -31.76
N LEU A 776 28.35 3.91 -31.78
CA LEU A 776 27.99 2.69 -31.07
C LEU A 776 28.11 2.86 -29.54
N ALA A 777 29.18 3.51 -29.07
CA ALA A 777 29.43 3.78 -27.67
C ALA A 777 28.28 4.58 -27.05
N LEU A 778 27.73 5.56 -27.75
CA LEU A 778 26.59 6.32 -27.29
C LEU A 778 25.31 5.50 -27.25
N GLY A 779 25.08 4.61 -28.22
CA GLY A 779 23.96 3.66 -28.18
C GLY A 779 24.05 2.68 -27.00
N VAL A 780 25.25 2.20 -26.69
CA VAL A 780 25.49 1.32 -25.53
C VAL A 780 25.44 2.09 -24.21
N ALA A 781 25.98 3.31 -24.15
CA ALA A 781 25.86 4.21 -22.99
C ALA A 781 24.39 4.57 -22.71
N ALA A 782 23.62 4.82 -23.77
CA ALA A 782 22.18 5.05 -23.69
C ALA A 782 21.45 3.86 -23.07
N PHE A 783 21.76 2.66 -23.53
CA PHE A 783 21.21 1.43 -22.99
C PHE A 783 21.54 1.24 -21.51
N THR A 784 22.80 1.43 -21.13
CA THR A 784 23.24 1.24 -19.73
C THR A 784 22.61 2.26 -18.79
N ILE A 785 22.55 3.53 -19.18
CA ILE A 785 21.87 4.59 -18.42
C ILE A 785 20.39 4.29 -18.24
N LEU A 786 19.69 3.87 -19.31
CA LEU A 786 18.27 3.59 -19.25
C LEU A 786 17.94 2.38 -18.36
N LEU A 787 18.73 1.31 -18.48
CA LEU A 787 18.57 0.12 -17.64
C LEU A 787 18.88 0.44 -16.17
N ALA A 788 19.92 1.24 -15.91
CA ALA A 788 20.27 1.72 -14.58
C ALA A 788 19.12 2.51 -13.93
N VAL A 789 18.57 3.50 -14.65
CA VAL A 789 17.44 4.31 -14.17
C VAL A 789 16.22 3.43 -13.93
N THR A 790 15.99 2.42 -14.76
CA THR A 790 14.86 1.49 -14.60
C THR A 790 15.01 0.64 -13.34
N LEU A 791 16.21 0.11 -13.08
CA LEU A 791 16.49 -0.67 -11.87
C LEU A 791 16.47 0.18 -10.60
N ALA A 792 17.02 1.40 -10.65
CA ALA A 792 16.98 2.35 -9.54
C ALA A 792 15.54 2.75 -9.19
N PHE A 793 14.72 3.06 -10.20
CA PHE A 793 13.30 3.37 -10.02
C PHE A 793 12.52 2.19 -9.43
N GLN A 794 12.86 0.95 -9.82
CA GLN A 794 12.27 -0.24 -9.19
C GLN A 794 12.62 -0.28 -7.71
N GLY A 795 13.89 -0.14 -7.33
CA GLY A 795 14.31 -0.18 -5.92
C GLY A 795 13.62 0.88 -5.02
N GLU A 796 13.39 2.10 -5.52
CA GLU A 796 12.72 3.16 -4.76
C GLU A 796 11.20 3.00 -4.61
N VAL A 797 10.56 2.35 -5.59
CA VAL A 797 9.10 2.30 -5.73
C VAL A 797 8.52 0.93 -5.34
N THR A 798 9.36 -0.10 -5.27
CA THR A 798 9.00 -1.44 -4.79
C THR A 798 8.54 -1.43 -3.33
N GLY A 799 7.51 -2.20 -3.04
CA GLY A 799 6.96 -2.35 -1.69
C GLY A 799 5.61 -1.66 -1.47
N SER A 800 5.07 -0.95 -2.47
CA SER A 800 3.70 -0.40 -2.45
C SER A 800 2.84 -0.93 -3.60
N LEU A 801 1.53 -1.05 -3.40
CA LEU A 801 0.61 -1.55 -4.43
C LEU A 801 0.59 -0.66 -5.68
N LEU A 802 0.49 0.66 -5.50
CA LEU A 802 0.54 1.62 -6.61
C LEU A 802 1.89 1.56 -7.35
N GLY A 803 2.99 1.44 -6.61
CA GLY A 803 4.32 1.33 -7.18
C GLY A 803 4.50 0.09 -8.07
N ASN A 804 4.05 -1.07 -7.60
CA ASN A 804 4.12 -2.32 -8.35
C ASN A 804 3.27 -2.28 -9.63
N ALA A 805 2.07 -1.69 -9.58
CA ALA A 805 1.21 -1.53 -10.74
C ALA A 805 1.84 -0.62 -11.81
N VAL A 806 2.41 0.53 -11.41
CA VAL A 806 3.08 1.47 -12.31
C VAL A 806 4.33 0.84 -12.92
N VAL A 807 5.12 0.12 -12.14
CA VAL A 807 6.33 -0.59 -12.62
C VAL A 807 5.97 -1.69 -13.63
N ALA A 808 4.82 -2.35 -13.50
CA ALA A 808 4.38 -3.35 -14.48
C ALA A 808 4.01 -2.71 -15.82
N GLN A 809 3.33 -1.56 -15.81
CA GLN A 809 2.82 -0.86 -17.00
C GLN A 809 3.94 -0.15 -17.80
N ALA A 810 4.96 0.39 -17.12
CA ALA A 810 6.02 1.16 -17.76
C ALA A 810 6.99 0.33 -18.64
N ARG A 811 7.04 -1.01 -18.49
CA ARG A 811 8.08 -1.87 -19.10
C ARG A 811 8.12 -1.85 -20.63
N ALA A 812 6.97 -1.78 -21.30
CA ALA A 812 6.91 -1.94 -22.77
C ALA A 812 7.58 -0.77 -23.52
N ALA A 813 7.37 0.47 -23.07
CA ALA A 813 7.94 1.66 -23.69
C ALA A 813 9.47 1.76 -23.50
N ASP A 814 9.97 1.31 -22.34
CA ASP A 814 11.40 1.31 -22.05
C ASP A 814 12.15 0.32 -22.96
N TYR A 815 11.63 -0.90 -23.13
CA TYR A 815 12.24 -1.91 -24.00
C TYR A 815 12.23 -1.49 -25.47
N LEU A 816 11.14 -0.88 -25.95
CA LEU A 816 11.09 -0.32 -27.30
C LEU A 816 12.17 0.77 -27.46
N SER A 817 12.37 1.59 -26.43
CA SER A 817 13.31 2.70 -26.49
C SER A 817 14.76 2.26 -26.53
N VAL A 818 15.09 1.27 -25.70
CA VAL A 818 16.36 0.53 -25.75
C VAL A 818 16.62 -0.01 -27.15
N ALA A 819 15.65 -0.74 -27.72
CA ALA A 819 15.83 -1.44 -28.98
C ALA A 819 16.11 -0.46 -30.13
N LEU A 820 15.36 0.63 -30.21
CA LEU A 820 15.54 1.66 -31.23
C LEU A 820 16.89 2.37 -31.12
N SER A 821 17.37 2.68 -29.91
CA SER A 821 18.70 3.30 -29.71
C SER A 821 19.85 2.38 -30.11
N LEU A 822 19.76 1.08 -29.78
CA LEU A 822 20.75 0.08 -30.22
C LEU A 822 20.75 -0.10 -31.74
N LEU A 823 19.57 -0.13 -32.36
CA LEU A 823 19.43 -0.18 -33.82
C LEU A 823 20.06 1.03 -34.50
N LEU A 824 19.83 2.23 -33.97
CA LEU A 824 20.40 3.46 -34.52
C LEU A 824 21.93 3.50 -34.37
N GLY A 825 22.46 3.09 -33.22
CA GLY A 825 23.90 2.99 -32.98
C GLY A 825 24.58 1.99 -33.92
N ALA A 826 23.98 0.82 -34.12
CA ALA A 826 24.48 -0.18 -35.06
C ALA A 826 24.42 0.31 -36.52
N ALA A 827 23.33 1.00 -36.91
CA ALA A 827 23.22 1.59 -38.24
C ALA A 827 24.34 2.61 -38.51
N GLY A 828 24.71 3.44 -37.52
CA GLY A 828 25.84 4.37 -37.61
C GLY A 828 27.19 3.66 -37.76
N ALA A 829 27.41 2.58 -37.02
CA ALA A 829 28.62 1.75 -37.15
C ALA A 829 28.74 1.12 -38.55
N VAL A 830 27.62 0.62 -39.09
CA VAL A 830 27.55 0.07 -40.45
C VAL A 830 27.85 1.13 -41.50
N ASP A 831 27.29 2.35 -41.38
CA ASP A 831 27.55 3.46 -42.31
C ASP A 831 29.06 3.78 -42.39
N VAL A 832 29.74 3.82 -41.23
CA VAL A 832 31.20 4.01 -41.16
C VAL A 832 31.98 2.86 -41.80
N LEU A 833 31.56 1.62 -41.59
CA LEU A 833 32.19 0.44 -42.18
C LEU A 833 32.03 0.42 -43.70
N VAL A 834 30.84 0.74 -44.22
CA VAL A 834 30.57 0.84 -45.67
C VAL A 834 31.38 1.97 -46.29
N LEU A 835 31.46 3.13 -45.64
CA LEU A 835 32.29 4.23 -46.10
C LEU A 835 33.78 3.85 -46.13
N SER A 836 34.28 3.20 -45.07
CA SER A 836 35.65 2.70 -44.99
C SER A 836 35.98 1.73 -46.12
N GLN A 837 35.07 0.81 -46.44
CA GLN A 837 35.24 -0.12 -47.56
C GLN A 837 35.29 0.59 -48.91
N ARG A 838 34.45 1.60 -49.13
CA ARG A 838 34.46 2.38 -50.38
C ARG A 838 35.74 3.18 -50.57
N GLU A 839 36.24 3.80 -49.49
CA GLU A 839 37.51 4.56 -49.54
C GLU A 839 38.73 3.65 -49.72
N ARG A 840 38.65 2.38 -49.30
CA ARG A 840 39.71 1.35 -49.46
C ARG A 840 39.48 0.40 -50.63
N ALA A 841 38.58 0.75 -51.54
CA ALA A 841 38.25 -0.07 -52.69
C ALA A 841 39.49 -0.44 -53.53
N GLY A 842 40.46 0.48 -53.65
CA GLY A 842 41.74 0.23 -54.30
C GLY A 842 42.60 -0.82 -53.59
N ASP A 843 42.73 -0.72 -52.27
CA ASP A 843 43.51 -1.68 -51.47
C ASP A 843 42.87 -3.08 -51.50
N LEU A 844 41.53 -3.14 -51.43
CA LEU A 844 40.76 -4.39 -51.52
C LEU A 844 40.88 -5.03 -52.90
N ALA A 845 40.92 -4.22 -53.97
CA ALA A 845 41.15 -4.69 -55.33
C ALA A 845 42.55 -5.28 -55.50
N VAL A 846 43.58 -4.66 -54.89
CA VAL A 846 44.95 -5.20 -54.87
C VAL A 846 45.01 -6.53 -54.12
N LEU A 847 44.40 -6.64 -52.94
CA LEU A 847 44.36 -7.90 -52.19
C LEU A 847 43.67 -9.02 -52.97
N ARG A 848 42.59 -8.70 -53.68
CA ARG A 848 41.88 -9.66 -54.54
C ARG A 848 42.72 -10.06 -55.76
N ALA A 849 43.47 -9.12 -56.34
CA ALA A 849 44.39 -9.38 -57.44
C ALA A 849 45.61 -10.22 -57.01
N THR A 850 46.03 -10.15 -55.74
CA THR A 850 47.11 -10.96 -55.16
C THR A 850 46.63 -12.30 -54.60
N GLY A 851 45.41 -12.74 -54.92
CA GLY A 851 44.92 -14.09 -54.65
C GLY A 851 43.99 -14.24 -53.43
N TRP A 852 43.56 -13.15 -52.78
CA TRP A 852 42.61 -13.26 -51.66
C TRP A 852 41.21 -13.65 -52.13
N THR A 853 40.60 -14.63 -51.46
CA THR A 853 39.24 -15.06 -51.79
C THR A 853 38.20 -14.07 -51.24
N SER A 854 37.01 -14.08 -51.83
CA SER A 854 35.86 -13.32 -51.29
C SER A 854 35.52 -13.69 -49.84
N ARG A 855 35.83 -14.92 -49.42
CA ARG A 855 35.64 -15.38 -48.04
C ARG A 855 36.66 -14.73 -47.09
N ASP A 856 37.90 -14.54 -47.52
CA ASP A 856 38.94 -13.92 -46.70
C ASP A 856 38.70 -12.41 -46.54
N LEU A 857 38.22 -11.74 -47.59
CA LEU A 857 37.78 -10.34 -47.52
C LEU A 857 36.52 -10.18 -46.64
N ALA A 858 35.60 -11.15 -46.68
CA ALA A 858 34.44 -11.19 -45.78
C ALA A 858 34.85 -11.42 -44.31
N ARG A 859 35.82 -12.30 -44.05
CA ARG A 859 36.37 -12.51 -42.69
C ARG A 859 37.11 -11.28 -42.16
N LEU A 860 37.89 -10.61 -43.01
CA LEU A 860 38.58 -9.37 -42.65
C LEU A 860 37.59 -8.28 -42.23
N THR A 861 36.53 -8.08 -43.02
CA THR A 861 35.48 -7.08 -42.73
C THR A 861 34.66 -7.44 -41.49
N LEU A 862 34.41 -8.73 -41.24
CA LEU A 862 33.80 -9.22 -40.00
C LEU A 862 34.69 -8.92 -38.78
N TYR A 863 36.00 -9.17 -38.85
CA TYR A 863 36.93 -8.86 -37.75
C TYR A 863 37.07 -7.36 -37.50
N GLU A 864 37.05 -6.52 -38.55
CA GLU A 864 36.99 -5.06 -38.39
C GLU A 864 35.69 -4.61 -37.70
N GLY A 865 34.56 -5.23 -38.07
CA GLY A 865 33.26 -5.01 -37.43
C GLY A 865 33.23 -5.40 -35.96
N ILE A 866 33.76 -6.58 -35.61
CA ILE A 866 33.87 -7.06 -34.22
C ILE A 866 34.80 -6.14 -33.41
N GLY A 867 35.94 -5.72 -33.97
CA GLY A 867 36.86 -4.80 -33.30
C GLY A 867 36.23 -3.44 -33.02
N LEU A 868 35.47 -2.90 -33.98
CA LEU A 868 34.71 -1.66 -33.80
C LEU A 868 33.58 -1.83 -32.78
N ALA A 869 32.90 -2.98 -32.78
CA ALA A 869 31.87 -3.33 -31.82
C ALA A 869 32.41 -3.35 -30.39
N LEU A 870 33.52 -4.05 -30.15
CA LEU A 870 34.14 -4.15 -28.82
C LEU A 870 34.61 -2.79 -28.31
N LEU A 871 35.26 -1.99 -29.15
CA LEU A 871 35.70 -0.65 -28.79
C LEU A 871 34.52 0.26 -28.43
N GLY A 872 33.47 0.26 -29.26
CA GLY A 872 32.27 1.05 -29.00
C GLY A 872 31.55 0.57 -27.74
N SER A 873 31.33 -0.73 -27.57
CA SER A 873 30.63 -1.28 -26.40
C SER A 873 31.37 -1.06 -25.08
N LEU A 874 32.72 -1.20 -25.07
CA LEU A 874 33.54 -0.97 -23.88
C LEU A 874 33.49 0.52 -23.48
N THR A 875 33.75 1.40 -24.43
CA THR A 875 33.73 2.86 -24.17
C THR A 875 32.33 3.35 -23.80
N GLY A 876 31.29 2.82 -24.44
CA GLY A 876 29.90 3.12 -24.13
C GLY A 876 29.47 2.67 -22.74
N SER A 877 29.88 1.47 -22.32
CA SER A 877 29.60 0.97 -20.97
C SER A 877 30.28 1.83 -19.90
N VAL A 878 31.56 2.20 -20.11
CA VAL A 878 32.30 3.08 -19.19
C VAL A 878 31.68 4.47 -19.14
N LEU A 879 31.32 5.06 -20.28
CA LEU A 879 30.65 6.37 -20.34
C LEU A 879 29.29 6.34 -19.64
N GLY A 880 28.48 5.30 -19.88
CA GLY A 880 27.17 5.17 -19.24
C GLY A 880 27.28 5.06 -17.72
N VAL A 881 28.17 4.21 -17.21
CA VAL A 881 28.45 4.10 -15.76
C VAL A 881 28.99 5.42 -15.19
N GLY A 882 29.88 6.10 -15.90
CA GLY A 882 30.42 7.40 -15.49
C GLY A 882 29.35 8.50 -15.41
N VAL A 883 28.41 8.53 -16.35
CA VAL A 883 27.27 9.47 -16.34
C VAL A 883 26.33 9.17 -15.16
N ILE A 884 26.04 7.90 -14.90
CA ILE A 884 25.25 7.49 -13.72
C ILE A 884 25.94 7.94 -12.43
N ALA A 885 27.27 7.78 -12.35
CA ALA A 885 28.05 8.22 -11.19
C ALA A 885 28.02 9.73 -10.99
N ALA A 886 28.00 10.51 -12.07
CA ALA A 886 27.88 11.97 -12.00
C ALA A 886 26.46 12.44 -11.64
N LEU A 887 25.43 11.66 -11.97
CA LEU A 887 24.02 11.99 -11.69
C LEU A 887 23.64 11.78 -10.21
N GLY A 888 24.42 11.03 -9.42
CA GLY A 888 24.26 10.92 -7.97
C GLY A 888 24.73 9.59 -7.41
N SER A 889 25.36 9.61 -6.23
CA SER A 889 25.83 8.42 -5.51
C SER A 889 24.70 7.52 -5.00
N ASP A 890 23.49 8.06 -4.80
CA ASP A 890 22.32 7.30 -4.34
C ASP A 890 21.84 6.28 -5.39
N LEU A 891 21.96 6.59 -6.70
CA LEU A 891 21.65 5.63 -7.78
C LEU A 891 22.65 4.46 -7.86
N LEU A 892 23.84 4.62 -7.30
CA LEU A 892 24.90 3.60 -7.28
C LEU A 892 24.84 2.70 -6.04
N GLY A 893 24.13 3.10 -4.98
CA GLY A 893 24.10 2.43 -3.69
C GLY A 893 23.73 0.94 -3.80
N GLY A 894 24.73 0.05 -3.76
CA GLY A 894 24.58 -1.41 -3.77
C GLY A 894 24.39 -2.08 -5.14
N HIS A 895 24.21 -1.35 -6.24
CA HIS A 895 23.78 -1.92 -7.53
C HIS A 895 24.89 -1.98 -8.61
N ILE A 896 26.15 -1.69 -8.26
CA ILE A 896 27.28 -1.63 -9.21
C ILE A 896 27.42 -2.94 -10.02
N LEU A 897 27.28 -4.10 -9.39
CA LEU A 897 27.40 -5.39 -10.07
C LEU A 897 26.30 -5.58 -11.13
N MET A 898 25.06 -5.18 -10.83
CA MET A 898 23.95 -5.23 -11.79
C MET A 898 24.14 -4.22 -12.93
N LEU A 899 24.69 -3.04 -12.65
CA LEU A 899 25.00 -2.02 -13.66
C LEU A 899 26.10 -2.48 -14.63
N VAL A 900 27.11 -3.19 -14.12
CA VAL A 900 28.16 -3.79 -14.95
C VAL A 900 27.59 -4.94 -15.79
N ALA A 901 26.75 -5.79 -15.21
CA ALA A 901 26.07 -6.88 -15.94
C ALA A 901 25.16 -6.33 -17.06
N ALA A 902 24.44 -5.24 -16.80
CA ALA A 902 23.66 -4.49 -17.78
C ALA A 902 24.56 -4.01 -18.95
N GLY A 903 25.71 -3.39 -18.66
CA GLY A 903 26.69 -3.01 -19.69
C GLY A 903 27.13 -4.18 -20.57
N LEU A 904 27.40 -5.33 -19.97
CA LEU A 904 27.79 -6.54 -20.69
C LEU A 904 26.67 -7.08 -21.60
N ILE A 905 25.42 -7.09 -21.13
CA ILE A 905 24.26 -7.50 -21.94
C ILE A 905 24.09 -6.56 -23.15
N GLY A 906 24.19 -5.25 -22.93
CA GLY A 906 24.11 -4.25 -24.00
C GLY A 906 25.23 -4.40 -25.02
N ALA A 907 26.45 -4.67 -24.53
CA ALA A 907 27.62 -4.95 -25.37
C ALA A 907 27.42 -6.19 -26.26
N LEU A 908 26.86 -7.26 -25.69
CA LEU A 908 26.56 -8.50 -26.41
C LEU A 908 25.48 -8.28 -27.48
N ALA A 909 24.41 -7.57 -27.13
CA ALA A 909 23.33 -7.23 -28.05
C ALA A 909 23.85 -6.38 -29.23
N ALA A 910 24.66 -5.35 -28.96
CA ALA A 910 25.27 -4.51 -29.99
C ALA A 910 26.20 -5.31 -30.93
N LEU A 911 26.98 -6.24 -30.37
CA LEU A 911 27.85 -7.13 -31.13
C LEU A 911 27.04 -8.05 -32.07
N LEU A 912 25.97 -8.67 -31.56
CA LEU A 912 25.07 -9.50 -32.36
C LEU A 912 24.39 -8.68 -33.48
N LEU A 913 23.97 -7.45 -33.17
CA LEU A 913 23.32 -6.57 -34.15
C LEU A 913 24.27 -6.14 -35.28
N ILE A 914 25.52 -5.77 -34.94
CA ILE A 914 26.53 -5.39 -35.94
C ILE A 914 26.90 -6.58 -36.82
N THR A 915 27.11 -7.75 -36.24
CA THR A 915 27.46 -8.96 -36.99
C THR A 915 26.32 -9.38 -37.94
N ALA A 916 25.06 -9.28 -37.50
CA ALA A 916 23.89 -9.52 -38.33
C ALA A 916 23.76 -8.51 -39.49
N THR A 917 23.95 -7.22 -39.22
CA THR A 917 23.81 -6.16 -40.23
C THR A 917 24.95 -6.13 -41.25
N LEU A 918 26.15 -6.56 -40.87
CA LEU A 918 27.32 -6.69 -41.76
C LEU A 918 27.14 -7.70 -42.89
N VAL A 919 26.19 -8.63 -42.78
CA VAL A 919 25.85 -9.58 -43.85
C VAL A 919 25.46 -8.86 -45.15
N ILE A 920 24.80 -7.70 -45.05
CA ILE A 920 24.32 -6.92 -46.20
C ILE A 920 25.50 -6.35 -47.02
N PRO A 921 26.42 -5.54 -46.46
CA PRO A 921 27.56 -5.02 -47.21
C PRO A 921 28.55 -6.12 -47.65
N ILE A 922 28.73 -7.18 -46.86
CA ILE A 922 29.57 -8.33 -47.25
C ILE A 922 29.00 -9.00 -48.52
N ARG A 923 27.68 -9.18 -48.63
CA ARG A 923 27.05 -9.69 -49.85
C ARG A 923 27.17 -8.72 -51.03
N ALA A 924 27.10 -7.41 -50.78
CA ALA A 924 27.27 -6.40 -51.82
C ALA A 924 28.70 -6.39 -52.40
N LEU A 925 29.72 -6.53 -51.55
CA LEU A 925 31.13 -6.69 -51.94
C LEU A 925 31.37 -7.88 -52.87
N ASN A 926 30.65 -8.99 -52.65
CA ASN A 926 30.78 -10.19 -53.47
C ASN A 926 30.27 -9.99 -54.91
N ARG A 927 29.41 -8.98 -55.15
CA ARG A 927 28.81 -8.71 -56.47
C ARG A 927 29.61 -7.74 -57.35
N ILE A 928 30.66 -7.09 -56.83
CA ILE A 928 31.44 -6.10 -57.59
C ILE A 928 32.54 -6.83 -58.38
N ALA A 929 32.55 -6.67 -59.71
CA ALA A 929 33.55 -7.25 -60.59
C ALA A 929 34.91 -6.53 -60.41
N PRO A 930 36.04 -7.25 -60.31
CA PRO A 930 37.38 -6.66 -60.12
C PRO A 930 37.75 -5.62 -61.19
N ALA A 931 37.32 -5.85 -62.44
CA ALA A 931 37.56 -4.95 -63.56
C ALA A 931 36.93 -3.55 -63.36
N SER A 932 35.75 -3.49 -62.75
CA SER A 932 35.05 -2.22 -62.47
C SER A 932 35.70 -1.39 -61.37
N LEU A 933 36.46 -2.02 -60.46
CA LEU A 933 37.18 -1.35 -59.37
C LEU A 933 38.50 -0.73 -59.83
N LEU A 934 39.14 -1.34 -60.83
CA LEU A 934 40.39 -0.84 -61.42
C LEU A 934 40.14 0.25 -62.49
N ALA A 935 38.99 0.20 -63.17
CA ALA A 935 38.61 1.15 -64.22
C ALA A 935 38.04 2.49 -63.72
N ALA A 936 37.62 2.59 -62.45
CA ALA A 936 36.92 3.76 -61.90
C ALA A 936 37.85 4.88 -61.38
N ARG A 937 39.06 5.04 -61.94
CA ARG A 937 39.97 6.14 -61.58
C ARG A 937 39.58 7.45 -62.25
#